data_AF-A0AAE7NQ39-F1
#
_entry.id   AF-A0AAE7NQ39-F1
#
_cell.length_a   1.000
_cell.length_b   1.000
_cell.length_c   1.000
_cell.angle_alpha   90.00
_cell.angle_beta   90.00
_cell.angle_gamma   90.00
#
_symmetry.space_group_name_H-M   'P 1'
#
loop_
_entity.id
_entity.type
_entity.pdbx_description
1 polymer ?
#
loop_
_entity_poly.entity_id
_entity_poly.type
_entity_poly.pdbx_seq_one_letter_code
_entity_poly.pdbx_strand_id
1 'polypeptide(L)'
;MTDDHTLRGRELAQQIRATTIAFLQNRLNDRSSIEWALELGSEHDEERLAIRHLITSAAVKMKEPFRSAWSWLLESWSAMPQTGPDTRYGLIARARQKSIDGDVLRQVVDLVRPWPRIKRREDWSLYGGPALPKVPRKLGDLVFISMTSGDLISLHDVGLEDITNVALADELADRLEAALLDGLHVAQRLGWTEGIDLTNSEVRRVYHVSGFAGSEEDSGRDPDAYRHGFAPVTKLLYEAIEVLARIDVENAKLRIVRWNASKWALFKRLWAALARNPNLASAECLSKFLSDLTDKEFWKVAEYPEFAELRARRFSDLDEAAKLALETRIQRLPPKTLWTNKPVPKELERYRHIRAGIEFKRILAAPAQVSDISQAWIENIAAKYELPNVTTVDFDFEGTSSTRWMQEEEETFEALDSASAVRNLENAFSKERWGNAGAAQVYLESHLSEILELFSASPELSANSPGVWGQVLRLSRPANQTSAPTEEATIQAELERGRAFVILTLLNSVPERHLETMIDGLSGWIADWAGSLKGNPMFSALWLRAWPPAVDVTNKRGTPSKDDEVTDLLGERDSDLGERLATAALNTPAGVMMTAFLRMCPNLNEVPHPFASGALRDMRDSAARATGATRLQVLHRFLSSLEYMRRADEAWTDQNLLDPLNNADGTEIEVWDAISRNPVLRYDTMLRIGERMAEVAHSSALPIETRARLGERVVYRVLLDKNDGREPSIPERVVQQMLRLGTDRLRAAGGRIAGVFIEADDRRSSREDRLRKVVVPFFETIWPLERTLASPSLSKELARLPAKSGTAFAEAVDAIARFLTPFDCWSLHDYGLYERDADGKNLREIIGEAASALLTLLDMTIGSEERAVHPLDLDRALVAIRGANPKLVRDTRYARLSALERH
;
A
#
# COMPACT_ATOMS: atom_id res chain seq x y z
N MET A 1 18.38 19.72 -41.54
CA MET A 1 17.82 18.45 -41.02
C MET A 1 17.20 18.60 -39.63
N THR A 2 17.64 19.56 -38.81
CA THR A 2 16.99 19.94 -37.53
C THR A 2 15.62 20.60 -37.68
N ASP A 3 15.37 21.33 -38.78
CA ASP A 3 14.05 21.93 -39.06
C ASP A 3 12.97 20.90 -39.44
N ASP A 4 13.35 19.75 -40.01
CA ASP A 4 12.40 18.74 -40.51
C ASP A 4 11.84 17.85 -39.39
N HIS A 5 12.65 17.60 -38.34
CA HIS A 5 12.20 16.88 -37.13
C HIS A 5 11.28 17.72 -36.24
N THR A 6 11.52 19.03 -36.15
CA THR A 6 10.65 19.97 -35.40
C THR A 6 9.33 20.24 -36.13
N LEU A 7 9.33 20.23 -37.47
CA LEU A 7 8.12 20.27 -38.29
C LEU A 7 7.25 19.01 -38.11
N ARG A 8 7.84 17.81 -38.21
CA ARG A 8 7.09 16.54 -38.01
C ARG A 8 6.54 16.39 -36.59
N GLY A 9 7.28 16.82 -35.57
CA GLY A 9 6.80 16.81 -34.19
C GLY A 9 5.59 17.73 -33.98
N ARG A 10 5.59 18.90 -34.62
CA ARG A 10 4.44 19.83 -34.60
C ARG A 10 3.24 19.30 -35.36
N GLU A 11 3.45 18.66 -36.51
CA GLU A 11 2.37 18.02 -37.29
C GLU A 11 1.71 16.88 -36.51
N LEU A 12 2.51 16.03 -35.85
CA LEU A 12 1.99 14.94 -35.03
C LEU A 12 1.20 15.46 -33.82
N ALA A 13 1.73 16.46 -33.10
CA ALA A 13 1.02 17.11 -31.99
C ALA A 13 -0.31 17.73 -32.44
N GLN A 14 -0.31 18.40 -33.61
CA GLN A 14 -1.52 18.99 -34.18
C GLN A 14 -2.54 17.91 -34.59
N GLN A 15 -2.08 16.76 -35.11
CA GLN A 15 -2.93 15.63 -35.46
C GLN A 15 -3.55 14.98 -34.22
N ILE A 16 -2.79 14.80 -33.14
CA ILE A 16 -3.28 14.27 -31.85
C ILE A 16 -4.37 15.20 -31.28
N ARG A 17 -4.13 16.52 -31.27
CA ARG A 17 -5.14 17.50 -30.82
C ARG A 17 -6.42 17.44 -31.65
N ALA A 18 -6.29 17.44 -32.98
CA ALA A 18 -7.43 17.40 -33.88
C ALA A 18 -8.27 16.12 -33.71
N THR A 19 -7.59 14.98 -33.55
CA THR A 19 -8.24 13.67 -33.34
C THR A 19 -8.96 13.63 -31.98
N THR A 20 -8.33 14.14 -30.92
CA THR A 20 -8.92 14.22 -29.58
C THR A 20 -10.15 15.12 -29.55
N ILE A 21 -10.07 16.29 -30.20
CA ILE A 21 -11.21 17.20 -30.33
C ILE A 21 -12.36 16.52 -31.06
N ALA A 22 -12.08 15.87 -32.20
CA ALA A 22 -13.10 15.17 -32.99
C ALA A 22 -13.77 14.03 -32.21
N PHE A 23 -12.99 13.27 -31.44
CA PHE A 23 -13.48 12.20 -30.58
C PHE A 23 -14.45 12.71 -29.50
N LEU A 24 -14.15 13.84 -28.87
CA LEU A 24 -14.91 14.38 -27.74
C LEU A 24 -16.07 15.29 -28.13
N GLN A 25 -16.10 15.83 -29.35
CA GLN A 25 -17.02 16.90 -29.77
C GLN A 25 -18.51 16.60 -29.50
N ASN A 26 -18.90 15.33 -29.43
CA ASN A 26 -20.26 14.88 -29.08
C ASN A 26 -20.33 13.93 -27.87
N ARG A 27 -19.24 13.73 -27.12
CA ARG A 27 -19.14 12.74 -26.04
C ARG A 27 -18.88 13.33 -24.65
N LEU A 28 -18.87 14.64 -24.51
CA LEU A 28 -18.61 15.28 -23.21
C LEU A 28 -19.69 15.02 -22.13
N ASN A 29 -20.84 14.48 -22.51
CA ASN A 29 -21.89 14.03 -21.57
C ASN A 29 -21.96 12.49 -21.43
N ASP A 30 -20.88 11.80 -21.81
CA ASP A 30 -20.73 10.34 -21.72
C ASP A 30 -19.81 9.99 -20.54
N ARG A 31 -20.18 8.96 -19.76
CA ARG A 31 -19.38 8.50 -18.63
C ARG A 31 -18.04 7.93 -19.12
N SER A 32 -18.07 7.16 -20.22
CA SER A 32 -16.88 6.53 -20.78
C SER A 32 -15.81 7.54 -21.21
N SER A 33 -16.22 8.76 -21.60
CA SER A 33 -15.26 9.83 -21.93
C SER A 33 -14.55 10.41 -20.72
N ILE A 34 -15.21 10.47 -19.57
CA ILE A 34 -14.57 10.88 -18.32
C ILE A 34 -13.63 9.76 -17.84
N GLU A 35 -14.04 8.50 -17.93
CA GLU A 35 -13.22 7.34 -17.55
C GLU A 35 -11.96 7.21 -18.38
N TRP A 36 -12.07 7.39 -19.70
CA TRP A 36 -10.93 7.49 -20.60
C TRP A 36 -10.01 8.66 -20.23
N ALA A 37 -10.58 9.85 -19.98
CA ALA A 37 -9.76 11.00 -19.62
C ALA A 37 -9.04 10.80 -18.28
N LEU A 38 -9.60 10.05 -17.33
CA LEU A 38 -8.93 9.71 -16.07
C LEU A 38 -7.66 8.88 -16.25
N GLU A 39 -7.49 8.17 -17.38
CA GLU A 39 -6.28 7.41 -17.70
C GLU A 39 -5.13 8.27 -18.22
N LEU A 40 -5.41 9.50 -18.67
CA LEU A 40 -4.40 10.36 -19.26
C LEU A 40 -3.43 10.85 -18.18
N GLY A 41 -2.21 10.30 -18.17
CA GLY A 41 -1.08 10.73 -17.35
C GLY A 41 -0.37 12.00 -17.87
N SER A 42 0.72 12.40 -17.21
CA SER A 42 1.53 13.59 -17.58
C SER A 42 2.18 13.48 -18.96
N GLU A 43 2.33 12.27 -19.48
CA GLU A 43 2.86 11.97 -20.80
C GLU A 43 1.88 12.28 -21.95
N HIS A 44 0.60 12.52 -21.63
CA HIS A 44 -0.48 12.80 -22.60
C HIS A 44 -0.83 14.31 -22.66
N ASP A 45 0.18 15.17 -22.74
CA ASP A 45 0.02 16.62 -22.67
C ASP A 45 -0.83 17.19 -23.81
N GLU A 46 -0.71 16.62 -25.01
CA GLU A 46 -1.40 17.08 -26.21
C GLU A 46 -2.92 16.79 -26.15
N GLU A 47 -3.30 15.61 -25.65
CA GLU A 47 -4.67 15.21 -25.37
C GLU A 47 -5.28 16.07 -24.25
N ARG A 48 -4.54 16.27 -23.14
CA ARG A 48 -4.97 17.13 -22.03
C ARG A 48 -5.17 18.58 -22.46
N LEU A 49 -4.29 19.11 -23.33
CA LEU A 49 -4.43 20.44 -23.92
C LEU A 49 -5.66 20.53 -24.83
N ALA A 50 -5.91 19.52 -25.66
CA ALA A 50 -7.10 19.44 -26.51
C ALA A 50 -8.40 19.44 -25.70
N ILE A 51 -8.44 18.65 -24.62
CA ILE A 51 -9.57 18.59 -23.67
C ILE A 51 -9.80 19.94 -23.00
N ARG A 52 -8.72 20.56 -22.50
CA ARG A 52 -8.79 21.90 -21.89
C ARG A 52 -9.34 22.93 -22.87
N HIS A 53 -8.87 22.92 -24.11
CA HIS A 53 -9.35 23.82 -25.15
C HIS A 53 -10.83 23.61 -25.47
N LEU A 54 -11.25 22.35 -25.58
CA LEU A 54 -12.64 21.99 -25.88
C LEU A 54 -13.60 22.43 -24.76
N ILE A 55 -13.24 22.17 -23.49
CA ILE A 55 -14.05 22.53 -22.31
C ILE A 55 -14.13 24.04 -22.10
N THR A 56 -13.04 24.77 -22.36
CA THR A 56 -13.00 26.24 -22.20
C THR A 56 -13.64 26.99 -23.37
N SER A 57 -13.86 26.32 -24.51
CA SER A 57 -14.55 26.91 -25.65
C SER A 57 -16.04 27.16 -25.37
N ALA A 58 -16.53 28.36 -25.65
CA ALA A 58 -17.91 28.78 -25.37
C ALA A 58 -19.00 28.04 -26.20
N ALA A 59 -18.60 27.16 -27.12
CA ALA A 59 -19.48 26.49 -28.08
C ALA A 59 -20.11 25.18 -27.55
N VAL A 60 -19.62 24.64 -26.43
CA VAL A 60 -19.99 23.29 -25.97
C VAL A 60 -21.06 23.33 -24.87
N LYS A 61 -22.20 22.66 -25.11
CA LYS A 61 -23.25 22.45 -24.09
C LYS A 61 -22.98 21.18 -23.28
N MET A 62 -22.46 21.33 -22.05
CA MET A 62 -22.35 20.26 -21.06
C MET A 62 -23.47 20.34 -20.01
N LYS A 63 -24.01 19.18 -19.62
CA LYS A 63 -25.02 19.05 -18.56
C LYS A 63 -24.35 18.74 -17.22
N GLU A 64 -25.01 19.08 -16.12
CA GLU A 64 -24.66 18.49 -14.83
C GLU A 64 -25.08 17.00 -14.80
N PRO A 65 -24.31 16.10 -14.16
CA PRO A 65 -23.09 16.36 -13.37
C PRO A 65 -21.75 16.35 -14.15
N PHE A 66 -21.78 16.17 -15.47
CA PHE A 66 -20.58 16.03 -16.32
C PHE A 66 -19.73 17.29 -16.37
N ARG A 67 -20.36 18.48 -16.43
CA ARG A 67 -19.65 19.76 -16.40
C ARG A 67 -18.78 19.88 -15.14
N SER A 68 -19.34 19.55 -13.98
CA SER A 68 -18.61 19.54 -12.71
C SER A 68 -17.46 18.52 -12.74
N ALA A 69 -17.69 17.31 -13.25
CA ALA A 69 -16.65 16.28 -13.35
C ALA A 69 -15.46 16.71 -14.23
N TRP A 70 -15.72 17.29 -15.40
CA TRP A 70 -14.69 17.83 -16.29
C TRP A 70 -13.91 18.99 -15.65
N SER A 71 -14.60 19.89 -14.95
CA SER A 71 -13.94 21.00 -14.24
C SER A 71 -12.99 20.48 -13.17
N TRP A 72 -13.42 19.51 -12.38
CA TRP A 72 -12.57 18.90 -11.36
C TRP A 72 -11.41 18.15 -11.99
N LEU A 73 -11.61 17.46 -13.11
CA LEU A 73 -10.54 16.73 -13.80
C LEU A 73 -9.42 17.67 -14.27
N LEU A 74 -9.80 18.77 -14.93
CA LEU A 74 -8.85 19.80 -15.34
C LEU A 74 -8.12 20.43 -14.15
N GLU A 75 -8.82 20.64 -13.04
CA GLU A 75 -8.22 21.15 -11.81
C GLU A 75 -7.22 20.14 -11.22
N SER A 76 -7.56 18.84 -11.20
CA SER A 76 -6.68 17.78 -10.71
C SER A 76 -5.39 17.65 -11.51
N TRP A 77 -5.46 17.76 -12.84
CA TRP A 77 -4.25 17.76 -13.70
C TRP A 77 -3.39 19.00 -13.50
N SER A 78 -4.02 20.16 -13.27
CA SER A 78 -3.29 21.42 -13.06
C SER A 78 -2.64 21.49 -11.69
N ALA A 79 -3.23 20.81 -10.70
CA ALA A 79 -2.77 20.80 -9.32
C ALA A 79 -1.80 19.65 -9.01
N MET A 80 -1.70 18.65 -9.91
CA MET A 80 -0.73 17.57 -9.79
C MET A 80 0.69 18.15 -9.87
N PRO A 81 1.55 17.94 -8.85
CA PRO A 81 2.93 18.38 -8.91
C PRO A 81 3.64 17.75 -10.10
N GLN A 82 4.43 18.53 -10.83
CA GLN A 82 5.31 18.03 -11.90
C GLN A 82 6.54 17.29 -11.35
N THR A 83 6.53 16.96 -10.06
CA THR A 83 7.68 16.53 -9.28
C THR A 83 7.59 15.02 -9.04
N GLY A 84 8.51 14.29 -9.67
CA GLY A 84 8.73 12.86 -9.43
C GLY A 84 9.49 12.59 -8.12
N PRO A 85 9.78 11.31 -7.82
CA PRO A 85 10.59 10.89 -6.65
C PRO A 85 11.96 11.62 -6.54
N ASP A 86 12.47 12.14 -7.65
CA ASP A 86 13.76 12.82 -7.79
C ASP A 86 13.86 14.19 -7.08
N THR A 87 12.72 14.84 -6.76
CA THR A 87 12.71 16.20 -6.21
C THR A 87 13.22 16.27 -4.77
N ARG A 88 13.03 15.21 -3.96
CA ARG A 88 13.51 15.17 -2.55
C ARG A 88 15.04 15.21 -2.48
N TYR A 89 15.71 14.41 -3.30
CA TYR A 89 17.17 14.35 -3.33
C TYR A 89 17.79 15.62 -3.91
N GLY A 90 17.15 16.24 -4.92
CA GLY A 90 17.54 17.55 -5.45
C GLY A 90 17.42 18.69 -4.43
N LEU A 91 16.39 18.68 -3.59
CA LEU A 91 16.19 19.66 -2.53
C LEU A 91 17.21 19.52 -1.39
N ILE A 92 17.48 18.30 -0.94
CA ILE A 92 18.50 18.00 0.08
C ILE A 92 19.91 18.42 -0.42
N ALA A 93 20.20 18.20 -1.70
CA ALA A 93 21.47 18.61 -2.31
C ALA A 93 21.63 20.13 -2.38
N ARG A 94 20.58 20.88 -2.75
CA ARG A 94 20.59 22.35 -2.82
C ARG A 94 20.65 23.02 -1.44
N ALA A 95 19.92 22.49 -0.45
CA ALA A 95 19.98 22.98 0.93
C ALA A 95 21.40 22.86 1.51
N ARG A 96 22.10 21.75 1.22
CA ARG A 96 23.50 21.53 1.65
C ARG A 96 24.51 22.47 0.98
N GLN A 97 24.20 23.04 -0.18
CA GLN A 97 25.06 24.02 -0.87
C GLN A 97 24.83 25.48 -0.41
N LYS A 98 23.98 25.70 0.62
CA LYS A 98 23.65 27.03 1.18
C LYS A 98 23.01 28.03 0.19
N SER A 99 22.52 27.60 -0.97
CA SER A 99 21.71 28.45 -1.85
C SER A 99 20.21 28.17 -1.66
N ILE A 100 19.68 28.48 -0.47
CA ILE A 100 18.23 28.42 -0.26
C ILE A 100 17.63 29.70 -0.86
N ASP A 101 16.93 29.56 -1.98
CA ASP A 101 16.24 30.64 -2.68
C ASP A 101 14.72 30.39 -2.75
N GLY A 102 13.98 31.32 -3.33
CA GLY A 102 12.51 31.22 -3.45
C GLY A 102 12.02 30.07 -4.34
N ASP A 103 12.88 29.47 -5.18
CA ASP A 103 12.53 28.29 -5.97
C ASP A 103 12.62 27.01 -5.12
N VAL A 104 13.64 26.89 -4.27
CA VAL A 104 13.75 25.81 -3.27
C VAL A 104 12.52 25.79 -2.36
N LEU A 105 12.11 26.96 -1.83
CA LEU A 105 10.92 27.04 -0.99
C LEU A 105 9.65 26.63 -1.74
N ARG A 106 9.53 26.99 -3.02
CA ARG A 106 8.40 26.58 -3.88
C ARG A 106 8.33 25.06 -4.00
N GLN A 107 9.45 24.43 -4.30
CA GLN A 107 9.53 22.97 -4.48
C GLN A 107 9.22 22.21 -3.18
N VAL A 108 9.68 22.70 -2.01
CA VAL A 108 9.32 22.12 -0.71
C VAL A 108 7.81 22.19 -0.48
N VAL A 109 7.19 23.33 -0.78
CA VAL A 109 5.73 23.50 -0.64
C VAL A 109 4.98 22.59 -1.61
N ASP A 110 5.45 22.47 -2.86
CA ASP A 110 4.86 21.59 -3.88
C ASP A 110 4.89 20.10 -3.46
N LEU A 111 5.85 19.67 -2.64
CA LEU A 111 5.89 18.29 -2.11
C LEU A 111 4.76 17.98 -1.13
N VAL A 112 4.35 18.96 -0.31
CA VAL A 112 3.38 18.73 0.77
C VAL A 112 1.99 19.31 0.49
N ARG A 113 1.87 20.15 -0.55
CA ARG A 113 0.63 20.84 -0.91
C ARG A 113 -0.51 19.83 -1.08
N PRO A 114 -1.70 20.10 -0.53
CA PRO A 114 -2.89 19.30 -0.79
C PRO A 114 -3.50 19.63 -2.17
N TRP A 115 -3.85 18.60 -2.95
CA TRP A 115 -4.56 18.76 -4.22
C TRP A 115 -5.68 17.72 -4.41
N PRO A 116 -6.72 18.03 -5.21
CA PRO A 116 -7.77 17.07 -5.51
C PRO A 116 -7.28 16.00 -6.47
N ARG A 117 -7.48 14.73 -6.12
CA ARG A 117 -7.26 13.57 -6.97
C ARG A 117 -8.60 12.94 -7.30
N ILE A 118 -8.81 12.69 -8.59
CA ILE A 118 -10.00 12.01 -9.08
C ILE A 118 -9.67 10.56 -9.37
N LYS A 119 -10.56 9.66 -8.95
CA LYS A 119 -10.48 8.22 -9.18
C LYS A 119 -11.78 7.73 -9.82
N ARG A 120 -11.71 6.54 -10.41
CA ARG A 120 -12.90 5.83 -10.88
C ARG A 120 -13.78 5.50 -9.68
N ARG A 121 -15.09 5.50 -9.89
CA ARG A 121 -16.03 5.09 -8.83
C ARG A 121 -16.03 3.57 -8.62
N GLU A 122 -15.65 2.80 -9.63
CA GLU A 122 -15.59 1.33 -9.58
C GLU A 122 -14.52 0.83 -8.60
N ASP A 123 -13.40 1.56 -8.45
CA ASP A 123 -12.36 1.32 -7.43
C ASP A 123 -12.93 1.29 -6.00
N TRP A 124 -14.06 1.96 -5.76
CA TRP A 124 -14.77 1.97 -4.47
C TRP A 124 -15.87 0.91 -4.36
N SER A 125 -16.42 0.43 -5.49
CA SER A 125 -17.43 -0.65 -5.50
C SER A 125 -16.87 -1.97 -4.95
N LEU A 126 -15.55 -2.17 -5.08
CA LEU A 126 -14.78 -3.27 -4.46
C LEU A 126 -14.85 -3.30 -2.93
N TYR A 127 -15.23 -2.18 -2.28
CA TYR A 127 -15.40 -2.06 -0.83
C TYR A 127 -16.87 -2.09 -0.38
N GLY A 128 -17.79 -2.61 -1.20
CA GLY A 128 -19.20 -2.81 -0.84
C GLY A 128 -20.12 -1.60 -1.13
N GLY A 129 -19.73 -0.72 -2.04
CA GLY A 129 -20.55 0.42 -2.46
C GLY A 129 -21.78 0.03 -3.30
N PRO A 130 -22.86 0.85 -3.30
CA PRO A 130 -24.05 0.59 -4.12
C PRO A 130 -23.74 0.66 -5.62
N ALA A 131 -24.38 -0.22 -6.40
CA ALA A 131 -24.23 -0.30 -7.86
C ALA A 131 -24.44 1.06 -8.55
N LEU A 132 -23.68 1.29 -9.63
CA LEU A 132 -23.71 2.56 -10.37
C LEU A 132 -25.09 2.78 -11.03
N PRO A 133 -25.70 3.97 -10.88
CA PRO A 133 -26.94 4.27 -11.58
C PRO A 133 -26.69 4.38 -13.09
N LYS A 134 -27.64 3.87 -13.90
CA LYS A 134 -27.61 3.95 -15.37
C LYS A 134 -27.62 5.39 -15.90
N VAL A 135 -28.21 6.32 -15.15
CA VAL A 135 -28.22 7.75 -15.47
C VAL A 135 -27.61 8.53 -14.30
N PRO A 136 -26.41 9.10 -14.44
CA PRO A 136 -25.75 9.82 -13.37
C PRO A 136 -26.50 11.13 -13.08
N ARG A 137 -26.81 11.39 -11.81
CA ARG A 137 -27.56 12.60 -11.38
C ARG A 137 -26.75 13.53 -10.50
N LYS A 138 -25.73 13.00 -9.83
CA LYS A 138 -24.79 13.77 -8.99
C LYS A 138 -23.34 13.50 -9.40
N LEU A 139 -22.44 14.41 -9.08
CA LEU A 139 -21.00 14.29 -9.37
C LEU A 139 -20.41 12.97 -8.89
N GLY A 140 -20.80 12.56 -7.67
CA GLY A 140 -20.40 11.27 -7.13
C GLY A 140 -20.76 10.10 -8.03
N ASP A 141 -21.81 10.15 -8.84
CA ASP A 141 -22.20 9.06 -9.77
C ASP A 141 -21.24 8.89 -10.94
N LEU A 142 -20.37 9.85 -11.20
CA LEU A 142 -19.37 9.79 -12.27
C LEU A 142 -17.99 9.45 -11.71
N VAL A 143 -17.58 10.11 -10.63
CA VAL A 143 -16.20 10.04 -10.14
C VAL A 143 -16.15 10.08 -8.62
N PHE A 144 -15.09 9.52 -8.06
CA PHE A 144 -14.72 9.74 -6.66
C PHE A 144 -13.62 10.80 -6.60
N ILE A 145 -13.79 11.80 -5.74
CA ILE A 145 -12.80 12.86 -5.54
C ILE A 145 -12.27 12.74 -4.11
N SER A 146 -10.96 12.66 -3.96
CA SER A 146 -10.25 12.66 -2.68
C SER A 146 -9.22 13.78 -2.65
N MET A 147 -8.87 14.29 -1.47
CA MET A 147 -7.68 15.13 -1.32
C MET A 147 -6.45 14.24 -1.14
N THR A 148 -5.35 14.58 -1.80
CA THR A 148 -4.07 13.89 -1.65
C THR A 148 -2.94 14.91 -1.58
N SER A 149 -1.73 14.46 -1.27
CA SER A 149 -0.51 15.25 -1.28
C SER A 149 0.68 14.30 -1.47
N GLY A 150 1.91 14.81 -1.40
CA GLY A 150 3.09 13.93 -1.29
C GLY A 150 3.18 13.23 0.07
N ASP A 151 4.35 12.69 0.38
CA ASP A 151 4.57 12.01 1.66
C ASP A 151 4.75 13.02 2.79
N LEU A 152 4.54 12.53 4.01
CA LEU A 152 4.91 13.26 5.22
C LEU A 152 6.42 13.49 5.24
N ILE A 153 6.85 14.75 5.37
CA ILE A 153 8.25 15.18 5.48
C ILE A 153 8.41 16.19 6.61
N SER A 154 9.59 16.23 7.22
CA SER A 154 10.00 17.26 8.20
C SER A 154 10.99 18.26 7.60
N LEU A 155 11.25 19.38 8.28
CA LEU A 155 12.30 20.32 7.89
C LEU A 155 13.69 19.69 7.94
N HIS A 156 13.93 18.71 8.82
CA HIS A 156 15.16 17.92 8.83
C HIS A 156 15.34 17.16 7.50
N ASP A 157 14.28 16.52 7.01
CA ASP A 157 14.33 15.69 5.79
C ASP A 157 14.65 16.51 4.53
N VAL A 158 14.31 17.80 4.51
CA VAL A 158 14.63 18.72 3.41
C VAL A 158 15.84 19.63 3.70
N GLY A 159 16.51 19.45 4.84
CA GLY A 159 17.70 20.23 5.22
C GLY A 159 17.43 21.70 5.56
N LEU A 160 16.24 22.02 6.06
CA LEU A 160 15.79 23.38 6.39
C LEU A 160 15.57 23.62 7.90
N GLU A 161 16.01 22.71 8.76
CA GLU A 161 15.86 22.82 10.22
C GLU A 161 16.69 23.96 10.86
N ASP A 162 17.80 24.33 10.21
CA ASP A 162 18.77 25.32 10.69
C ASP A 162 18.64 26.69 9.98
N ILE A 163 17.45 27.04 9.48
CA ILE A 163 17.22 28.37 8.89
C ILE A 163 17.46 29.45 9.96
N THR A 164 18.42 30.32 9.70
CA THR A 164 18.74 31.49 10.56
C THR A 164 18.23 32.82 9.99
N ASN A 165 17.84 32.84 8.73
CA ASN A 165 17.32 34.04 8.07
C ASN A 165 15.81 34.19 8.31
N VAL A 166 15.42 35.25 9.03
CA VAL A 166 14.02 35.56 9.36
C VAL A 166 13.14 35.68 8.11
N ALA A 167 13.61 36.36 7.07
CA ALA A 167 12.82 36.56 5.85
C ALA A 167 12.52 35.24 5.13
N LEU A 168 13.47 34.30 5.17
CA LEU A 168 13.31 32.99 4.54
C LEU A 168 12.37 32.07 5.32
N ALA A 169 12.47 32.05 6.65
CA ALA A 169 11.56 31.32 7.51
C ALA A 169 10.13 31.87 7.40
N ASP A 170 9.99 33.19 7.35
CA ASP A 170 8.71 33.88 7.17
C ASP A 170 8.09 33.56 5.80
N GLU A 171 8.87 33.61 4.73
CA GLU A 171 8.43 33.24 3.38
C GLU A 171 7.99 31.77 3.28
N LEU A 172 8.72 30.84 3.92
CA LEU A 172 8.33 29.43 3.97
C LEU A 172 6.99 29.26 4.71
N ALA A 173 6.83 29.91 5.86
CA ALA A 173 5.59 29.88 6.62
C ALA A 173 4.41 30.47 5.82
N ASP A 174 4.61 31.60 5.13
CA ASP A 174 3.61 32.21 4.25
C ASP A 174 3.14 31.26 3.14
N ARG A 175 4.08 30.61 2.45
CA ARG A 175 3.75 29.72 1.34
C ARG A 175 3.05 28.43 1.80
N LEU A 176 3.46 27.86 2.93
CA LEU A 176 2.81 26.69 3.52
C LEU A 176 1.39 27.02 4.02
N GLU A 177 1.22 28.18 4.65
CA GLU A 177 -0.10 28.67 5.09
C GLU A 177 -1.03 28.89 3.89
N ALA A 178 -0.54 29.51 2.81
CA ALA A 178 -1.30 29.67 1.57
C ALA A 178 -1.68 28.31 0.95
N ALA A 179 -0.76 27.35 0.91
CA ALA A 179 -1.02 26.01 0.38
C ALA A 179 -2.08 25.25 1.18
N LEU A 180 -2.03 25.34 2.52
CA LEU A 180 -3.07 24.76 3.39
C LEU A 180 -4.43 25.44 3.15
N LEU A 181 -4.46 26.76 3.09
CA LEU A 181 -5.70 27.53 2.87
C LEU A 181 -6.33 27.23 1.50
N ASP A 182 -5.53 27.13 0.45
CA ASP A 182 -5.96 26.71 -0.88
C ASP A 182 -6.64 25.33 -0.83
N GLY A 183 -5.99 24.35 -0.18
CA GLY A 183 -6.56 23.02 0.00
C GLY A 183 -7.89 23.03 0.76
N LEU A 184 -8.00 23.86 1.81
CA LEU A 184 -9.23 24.01 2.60
C LEU A 184 -10.36 24.63 1.77
N HIS A 185 -10.05 25.60 0.90
CA HIS A 185 -11.01 26.14 -0.05
C HIS A 185 -11.46 25.12 -1.09
N VAL A 186 -10.55 24.26 -1.58
CA VAL A 186 -10.90 23.13 -2.46
C VAL A 186 -11.85 22.17 -1.75
N ALA A 187 -11.52 21.75 -0.52
CA ALA A 187 -12.36 20.86 0.28
C ALA A 187 -13.74 21.47 0.60
N GLN A 188 -13.80 22.77 0.89
CA GLN A 188 -15.07 23.47 1.08
C GLN A 188 -15.95 23.42 -0.18
N ARG A 189 -15.37 23.59 -1.38
CA ARG A 189 -16.12 23.44 -2.65
C ARG A 189 -16.61 22.01 -2.89
N LEU A 190 -15.97 21.01 -2.28
CA LEU A 190 -16.41 19.60 -2.29
C LEU A 190 -17.46 19.29 -1.20
N GLY A 191 -17.81 20.25 -0.34
CA GLY A 191 -18.75 20.06 0.77
C GLY A 191 -18.16 19.30 1.97
N TRP A 192 -16.83 19.11 2.02
CA TRP A 192 -16.16 18.31 3.05
C TRP A 192 -16.11 18.98 4.43
N THR A 193 -16.48 20.24 4.50
CA THR A 193 -16.51 21.05 5.72
C THR A 193 -17.93 21.15 6.30
N GLU A 194 -18.93 20.55 5.63
CA GLU A 194 -20.32 20.54 6.05
C GLU A 194 -20.66 19.24 6.81
N GLY A 195 -21.08 19.36 8.08
CA GLY A 195 -21.36 18.20 8.93
C GLY A 195 -20.12 17.65 9.62
N ILE A 196 -19.55 16.55 9.11
CA ILE A 196 -18.27 16.00 9.59
C ILE A 196 -17.16 16.70 8.79
N ASP A 197 -16.31 17.45 9.49
CA ASP A 197 -15.17 18.13 8.88
C ASP A 197 -14.09 17.10 8.52
N LEU A 198 -14.13 16.63 7.27
CA LEU A 198 -13.21 15.61 6.78
C LEU A 198 -11.77 16.10 6.79
N THR A 199 -11.55 17.40 6.52
CA THR A 199 -10.21 18.02 6.53
C THR A 199 -9.56 17.89 7.91
N ASN A 200 -10.37 18.03 8.96
CA ASN A 200 -9.91 17.88 10.34
C ASN A 200 -9.69 16.41 10.73
N SER A 201 -10.57 15.50 10.28
CA SER A 201 -10.46 14.05 10.59
C SER A 201 -9.29 13.35 9.89
N GLU A 202 -8.81 13.93 8.79
CA GLU A 202 -7.65 13.42 8.05
C GLU A 202 -6.33 13.70 8.77
N VAL A 203 -6.28 14.64 9.73
CA VAL A 203 -5.07 14.99 10.48
C VAL A 203 -5.19 14.53 11.93
N ARG A 204 -4.47 13.47 12.31
CA ARG A 204 -4.47 12.97 13.70
C ARG A 204 -3.78 13.96 14.63
N ARG A 205 -2.58 14.43 14.27
CA ARG A 205 -1.83 15.46 15.02
C ARG A 205 -1.33 16.55 14.08
N VAL A 206 -1.37 17.81 14.54
CA VAL A 206 -0.88 18.94 13.71
C VAL A 206 0.63 19.14 13.76
N TYR A 207 1.34 18.33 14.54
CA TYR A 207 2.80 18.34 14.68
C TYR A 207 3.35 16.91 14.74
N HIS A 208 4.65 16.74 14.56
CA HIS A 208 5.32 15.44 14.60
C HIS A 208 5.41 14.88 16.03
N VAL A 209 5.04 13.61 16.21
CA VAL A 209 5.11 12.93 17.52
C VAL A 209 6.01 11.70 17.42
N SER A 210 7.09 11.67 18.19
CA SER A 210 8.01 10.52 18.29
C SER A 210 7.71 9.72 19.56
N GLY A 211 7.68 8.38 19.47
CA GLY A 211 7.66 7.50 20.65
C GLY A 211 6.32 6.84 21.00
N PHE A 212 5.62 6.27 20.02
CA PHE A 212 4.48 5.39 20.32
C PHE A 212 4.97 4.04 20.87
N ALA A 213 4.58 3.74 22.11
CA ALA A 213 4.69 2.40 22.69
C ALA A 213 3.39 1.63 22.41
N GLY A 214 3.31 0.98 21.24
CA GLY A 214 2.20 0.12 20.87
C GLY A 214 2.60 -0.87 19.79
N SER A 215 2.80 -2.14 20.19
CA SER A 215 3.28 -3.30 19.40
C SER A 215 4.72 -3.21 18.87
N GLU A 216 5.48 -4.30 19.04
CA GLU A 216 6.92 -4.44 18.73
C GLU A 216 7.30 -4.27 17.25
N GLU A 217 6.35 -4.06 16.33
CA GLU A 217 6.63 -3.83 14.91
C GLU A 217 6.47 -2.36 14.43
N ASP A 218 5.82 -1.48 15.20
CA ASP A 218 5.58 -0.08 14.79
C ASP A 218 5.93 0.96 15.87
N SER A 219 6.78 0.58 16.83
CA SER A 219 7.16 1.42 17.94
C SER A 219 8.03 2.61 17.50
N GLY A 220 7.40 3.75 17.22
CA GLY A 220 8.07 5.04 17.06
C GLY A 220 7.62 5.91 15.89
N ARG A 221 6.71 5.45 15.02
CA ARG A 221 6.27 6.23 13.85
C ARG A 221 5.12 7.17 14.17
N ASP A 222 5.14 8.35 13.57
CA ASP A 222 4.09 9.36 13.64
C ASP A 222 2.71 8.78 13.21
N PRO A 223 1.58 9.14 13.85
CA PRO A 223 0.27 8.51 13.57
C PRO A 223 -0.27 8.87 12.18
N ASP A 224 0.32 9.88 11.53
CA ASP A 224 0.02 10.32 10.17
C ASP A 224 1.11 9.88 9.17
N ALA A 225 2.03 8.98 9.53
CA ALA A 225 3.18 8.59 8.68
C ALA A 225 2.81 8.07 7.28
N TYR A 226 1.64 7.44 7.14
CA TYR A 226 1.11 6.95 5.85
C TYR A 226 -0.08 7.77 5.33
N ARG A 227 -0.33 8.95 5.91
CA ARG A 227 -1.43 9.82 5.48
C ARG A 227 -0.96 10.87 4.48
N HIS A 228 -1.81 11.09 3.49
CA HIS A 228 -1.66 12.15 2.49
C HIS A 228 -2.76 13.20 2.68
N GLY A 229 -2.84 14.19 1.80
CA GLY A 229 -3.81 15.28 1.89
C GLY A 229 -3.31 16.38 2.81
N PHE A 230 -4.07 16.68 3.87
CA PHE A 230 -3.83 17.83 4.74
C PHE A 230 -2.72 17.64 5.79
N ALA A 231 -2.38 16.41 6.15
CA ALA A 231 -1.41 16.16 7.22
C ALA A 231 0.01 16.67 6.90
N PRO A 232 0.62 16.39 5.73
CA PRO A 232 1.97 16.84 5.42
C PRO A 232 2.16 18.36 5.48
N VAL A 233 1.28 19.15 4.83
CA VAL A 233 1.40 20.62 4.85
C VAL A 233 1.17 21.19 6.24
N THR A 234 0.27 20.59 7.03
CA THR A 234 -0.09 21.06 8.37
C THR A 234 1.09 20.89 9.33
N LYS A 235 1.74 19.72 9.32
CA LYS A 235 2.90 19.47 10.19
C LYS A 235 4.11 20.28 9.79
N LEU A 236 4.39 20.40 8.49
CA LEU A 236 5.51 21.21 8.01
C LEU A 236 5.30 22.70 8.31
N LEU A 237 4.06 23.20 8.23
CA LEU A 237 3.70 24.55 8.65
C LEU A 237 3.96 24.76 10.15
N TYR A 238 3.60 23.79 11.00
CA TYR A 238 3.90 23.86 12.44
C TYR A 238 5.41 24.01 12.68
N GLU A 239 6.24 23.19 12.03
CA GLU A 239 7.70 23.27 12.18
C GLU A 239 8.28 24.59 11.66
N ALA A 240 7.77 25.10 10.52
CA ALA A 240 8.19 26.38 9.98
C ALA A 240 7.93 27.54 10.97
N ILE A 241 6.79 27.51 11.68
CA ILE A 241 6.49 28.50 12.71
C ILE A 241 7.36 28.31 13.96
N GLU A 242 7.66 27.08 14.38
CA GLU A 242 8.61 26.82 15.48
C GLU A 242 10.00 27.36 15.17
N VAL A 243 10.49 27.20 13.94
CA VAL A 243 11.74 27.81 13.47
C VAL A 243 11.62 29.34 13.52
N LEU A 244 10.56 29.93 12.97
CA LEU A 244 10.34 31.38 13.00
C LEU A 244 10.28 31.91 14.44
N ALA A 245 9.58 31.23 15.35
CA ALA A 245 9.45 31.62 16.76
C ALA A 245 10.79 31.61 17.51
N ARG A 246 11.72 30.75 17.10
CA ARG A 246 13.06 30.65 17.68
C ARG A 246 13.96 31.83 17.29
N ILE A 247 13.76 32.38 16.09
CA ILE A 247 14.58 33.47 15.53
C ILE A 247 13.91 34.85 15.64
N ASP A 248 12.59 34.92 15.55
CA ASP A 248 11.76 36.13 15.66
C ASP A 248 10.37 35.78 16.23
N VAL A 249 10.26 35.84 17.56
CA VAL A 249 9.04 35.53 18.29
C VAL A 249 7.89 36.50 18.00
N GLU A 250 8.19 37.78 17.70
CA GLU A 250 7.15 38.79 17.46
C GLU A 250 6.50 38.57 16.10
N ASN A 251 7.29 38.22 15.08
CA ASN A 251 6.74 37.85 13.78
C ASN A 251 5.88 36.57 13.87
N ALA A 252 6.37 35.54 14.56
CA ALA A 252 5.59 34.33 14.81
C ALA A 252 4.25 34.61 15.52
N LYS A 253 4.24 35.48 16.54
CA LYS A 253 3.00 35.93 17.22
C LYS A 253 2.00 36.58 16.26
N LEU A 254 2.46 37.55 15.47
CA LEU A 254 1.60 38.28 14.53
C LEU A 254 0.90 37.33 13.55
N ARG A 255 1.63 36.31 13.10
CA ARG A 255 1.13 35.29 12.17
C ARG A 255 0.07 34.38 12.77
N ILE A 256 0.31 33.86 13.98
CA ILE A 256 -0.62 32.89 14.58
C ILE A 256 -1.87 33.54 15.19
N VAL A 257 -1.84 34.85 15.51
CA VAL A 257 -2.99 35.55 16.13
C VAL A 257 -4.28 35.40 15.30
N ARG A 258 -4.18 35.40 13.97
CA ARG A 258 -5.35 35.21 13.09
C ARG A 258 -5.92 33.79 13.10
N TRP A 259 -5.13 32.79 13.50
CA TRP A 259 -5.55 31.39 13.47
C TRP A 259 -6.55 31.03 14.57
N ASN A 260 -6.47 31.71 15.72
CA ASN A 260 -7.44 31.57 16.82
C ASN A 260 -8.88 31.88 16.34
N ALA A 261 -9.06 32.97 15.60
CA ALA A 261 -10.36 33.38 15.08
C ALA A 261 -10.73 32.72 13.73
N SER A 262 -9.96 31.72 13.29
CA SER A 262 -10.19 31.09 12.00
C SER A 262 -11.47 30.26 11.99
N LYS A 263 -12.21 30.33 10.88
CA LYS A 263 -13.36 29.44 10.64
C LYS A 263 -12.94 27.97 10.46
N TRP A 264 -11.68 27.72 10.15
CA TRP A 264 -11.14 26.39 9.86
C TRP A 264 -10.61 25.72 11.13
N ALA A 265 -11.03 24.48 11.39
CA ALA A 265 -10.61 23.73 12.57
C ALA A 265 -9.10 23.51 12.64
N LEU A 266 -8.45 23.16 11.51
CA LEU A 266 -7.01 22.91 11.45
C LEU A 266 -6.16 24.12 11.88
N PHE A 267 -6.52 25.33 11.47
CA PHE A 267 -5.81 26.55 11.91
C PHE A 267 -5.97 26.78 13.41
N LYS A 268 -7.16 26.56 13.98
CA LYS A 268 -7.34 26.64 15.43
C LYS A 268 -6.52 25.59 16.18
N ARG A 269 -6.42 24.36 15.64
CA ARG A 269 -5.57 23.29 16.19
C ARG A 269 -4.08 23.63 16.13
N LEU A 270 -3.60 24.17 15.00
CA LEU A 270 -2.24 24.68 14.86
C LEU A 270 -1.94 25.79 15.89
N TRP A 271 -2.87 26.74 16.03
CA TRP A 271 -2.76 27.78 17.05
C TRP A 271 -2.66 27.17 18.45
N ALA A 272 -3.53 26.21 18.78
CA ALA A 272 -3.53 25.59 20.11
C ALA A 272 -2.24 24.80 20.40
N ALA A 273 -1.69 24.12 19.39
CA ALA A 273 -0.40 23.43 19.52
C ALA A 273 0.75 24.42 19.78
N LEU A 274 0.79 25.55 19.08
CA LEU A 274 1.84 26.57 19.27
C LEU A 274 1.66 27.37 20.56
N ALA A 275 0.41 27.58 21.00
CA ALA A 275 0.06 28.27 22.24
C ALA A 275 0.48 27.51 23.51
N ARG A 276 0.95 26.25 23.38
CA ARG A 276 1.65 25.53 24.46
C ARG A 276 2.93 26.26 24.87
N ASN A 277 3.54 27.02 23.97
CA ASN A 277 4.66 27.89 24.27
C ASN A 277 4.17 29.23 24.86
N PRO A 278 4.48 29.55 26.13
CA PRO A 278 4.06 30.80 26.77
C PRO A 278 4.59 32.05 26.09
N ASN A 279 5.68 31.93 25.32
CA ASN A 279 6.23 33.05 24.58
C ASN A 279 5.39 33.41 23.34
N LEU A 280 4.53 32.51 22.85
CA LEU A 280 3.71 32.73 21.66
C LEU A 280 2.26 33.12 21.98
N ALA A 281 1.72 32.69 23.13
CA ALA A 281 0.38 33.04 23.58
C ALA A 281 0.35 33.40 25.08
N SER A 282 -0.24 34.55 25.39
CA SER A 282 -0.42 35.00 26.77
C SER A 282 -1.49 34.18 27.49
N ALA A 283 -1.43 34.17 28.82
CA ALA A 283 -2.47 33.56 29.66
C ALA A 283 -3.87 34.17 29.41
N GLU A 284 -3.96 35.48 29.15
CA GLU A 284 -5.22 36.15 28.80
C GLU A 284 -5.81 35.61 27.49
N CYS A 285 -4.96 35.42 26.47
CA CYS A 285 -5.37 34.86 25.19
C CYS A 285 -5.84 33.40 25.35
N LEU A 286 -5.15 32.63 26.19
CA LEU A 286 -5.52 31.26 26.55
C LEU A 286 -6.87 31.20 27.27
N SER A 287 -7.08 32.01 28.32
CA SER A 287 -8.34 32.09 29.07
C SER A 287 -9.52 32.39 28.15
N LYS A 288 -9.34 33.36 27.24
CA LYS A 288 -10.36 33.71 26.25
C LYS A 288 -10.64 32.55 25.29
N PHE A 289 -9.60 31.95 24.71
CA PHE A 289 -9.76 30.83 23.78
C PHE A 289 -10.53 29.65 24.40
N LEU A 290 -10.11 29.20 25.59
CA LEU A 290 -10.74 28.05 26.26
C LEU A 290 -12.20 28.34 26.66
N SER A 291 -12.52 29.59 26.96
CA SER A 291 -13.88 30.04 27.27
C SER A 291 -14.78 30.06 26.04
N ASP A 292 -14.23 30.41 24.87
CA ASP A 292 -14.95 30.53 23.60
C ASP A 292 -15.18 29.18 22.90
N LEU A 293 -14.55 28.08 23.37
CA LEU A 293 -14.72 26.74 22.79
C LEU A 293 -16.19 26.30 22.81
N THR A 294 -16.69 25.82 21.67
CA THR A 294 -17.98 25.13 21.60
C THR A 294 -17.95 23.80 22.36
N ASP A 295 -19.11 23.25 22.71
CA ASP A 295 -19.15 21.94 23.39
C ASP A 295 -18.54 20.81 22.55
N LYS A 296 -18.67 20.90 21.21
CA LYS A 296 -18.03 19.95 20.31
C LYS A 296 -16.51 20.03 20.42
N GLU A 297 -15.95 21.23 20.30
CA GLU A 297 -14.51 21.46 20.36
C GLU A 297 -13.91 21.14 21.74
N PHE A 298 -14.68 21.35 22.81
CA PHE A 298 -14.22 21.10 24.17
C PHE A 298 -14.15 19.60 24.50
N TRP A 299 -15.13 18.81 24.04
CA TRP A 299 -15.33 17.42 24.47
C TRP A 299 -14.93 16.36 23.45
N LYS A 300 -14.92 16.66 22.15
CA LYS A 300 -14.51 15.71 21.10
C LYS A 300 -12.99 15.70 20.93
N VAL A 301 -12.30 15.17 21.93
CA VAL A 301 -10.84 15.12 22.02
C VAL A 301 -10.18 14.42 20.83
N ALA A 302 -10.82 13.39 20.25
CA ALA A 302 -10.30 12.75 19.03
C ALA A 302 -10.29 13.70 17.81
N GLU A 303 -11.26 14.62 17.72
CA GLU A 303 -11.31 15.63 16.65
C GLU A 303 -10.44 16.87 16.97
N TYR A 304 -10.22 17.17 18.26
CA TYR A 304 -9.51 18.37 18.73
C TYR A 304 -8.48 18.05 19.84
N PRO A 305 -7.50 17.18 19.61
CA PRO A 305 -6.59 16.73 20.66
C PRO A 305 -5.72 17.85 21.21
N GLU A 306 -5.29 18.78 20.34
CA GLU A 306 -4.47 19.93 20.72
C GLU A 306 -5.18 20.88 21.69
N PHE A 307 -6.52 20.94 21.70
CA PHE A 307 -7.26 21.81 22.62
C PHE A 307 -7.25 21.24 24.04
N ALA A 308 -7.45 19.92 24.15
CA ALA A 308 -7.36 19.21 25.41
C ALA A 308 -5.94 19.21 25.96
N GLU A 309 -4.94 19.04 25.07
CA GLU A 309 -3.53 19.11 25.42
C GLU A 309 -3.15 20.50 25.97
N LEU A 310 -3.54 21.57 25.25
CA LEU A 310 -3.28 22.95 25.67
C LEU A 310 -3.93 23.25 27.02
N ARG A 311 -5.21 22.87 27.19
CA ARG A 311 -5.95 23.04 28.43
C ARG A 311 -5.23 22.41 29.62
N ALA A 312 -4.71 21.19 29.46
CA ALA A 312 -4.01 20.49 30.54
C ALA A 312 -2.62 21.07 30.81
N ARG A 313 -1.80 21.26 29.76
CA ARG A 313 -0.41 21.72 29.91
C ARG A 313 -0.30 23.15 30.47
N ARG A 314 -1.26 24.01 30.17
CA ARG A 314 -1.25 25.42 30.57
C ARG A 314 -2.36 25.79 31.55
N PHE A 315 -2.95 24.80 32.22
CA PHE A 315 -3.99 25.04 33.23
C PHE A 315 -3.51 25.95 34.36
N SER A 316 -2.27 25.74 34.83
CA SER A 316 -1.67 26.50 35.93
C SER A 316 -1.50 27.99 35.64
N ASP A 317 -1.48 28.35 34.36
CA ASP A 317 -1.24 29.73 33.90
C ASP A 317 -2.50 30.57 33.82
N LEU A 318 -3.68 29.93 33.92
CA LEU A 318 -4.96 30.60 33.95
C LEU A 318 -5.13 31.37 35.26
N ASP A 319 -5.87 32.47 35.19
CA ASP A 319 -6.34 33.14 36.40
C ASP A 319 -7.37 32.26 37.14
N GLU A 320 -7.57 32.53 38.44
CA GLU A 320 -8.45 31.73 39.29
C GLU A 320 -9.92 31.72 38.83
N ALA A 321 -10.37 32.80 38.18
CA ALA A 321 -11.74 32.85 37.65
C ALA A 321 -11.90 31.92 36.44
N ALA A 322 -10.91 31.88 35.54
CA ALA A 322 -10.86 31.01 34.38
C ALA A 322 -10.70 29.53 34.78
N LYS A 323 -9.85 29.21 35.77
CA LYS A 323 -9.74 27.86 36.33
C LYS A 323 -11.09 27.39 36.86
N LEU A 324 -11.73 28.17 37.73
CA LEU A 324 -13.01 27.82 38.31
C LEU A 324 -14.11 27.65 37.25
N ALA A 325 -14.12 28.48 36.21
CA ALA A 325 -15.05 28.36 35.10
C ALA A 325 -14.87 27.06 34.31
N LEU A 326 -13.63 26.65 34.03
CA LEU A 326 -13.33 25.39 33.35
C LEU A 326 -13.67 24.18 34.21
N GLU A 327 -13.31 24.20 35.48
CA GLU A 327 -13.67 23.15 36.43
C GLU A 327 -15.19 22.98 36.52
N THR A 328 -15.92 24.10 36.63
CA THR A 328 -17.39 24.11 36.63
C THR A 328 -17.94 23.56 35.32
N ARG A 329 -17.32 23.87 34.16
CA ARG A 329 -17.74 23.34 32.86
C ARG A 329 -17.55 21.82 32.78
N ILE A 330 -16.44 21.29 33.29
CA ILE A 330 -16.18 19.84 33.31
C ILE A 330 -17.17 19.14 34.24
N GLN A 331 -17.44 19.70 35.43
CA GLN A 331 -18.42 19.17 36.40
C GLN A 331 -19.86 19.16 35.87
N ARG A 332 -20.22 20.05 34.93
CA ARG A 332 -21.53 20.04 34.24
C ARG A 332 -21.70 18.88 33.26
N LEU A 333 -20.61 18.16 32.97
CA LEU A 333 -20.52 17.01 32.08
C LEU A 333 -20.75 17.38 30.59
N PRO A 334 -20.30 16.54 29.64
CA PRO A 334 -20.55 16.78 28.22
C PRO A 334 -22.05 16.82 27.91
N PRO A 335 -22.54 17.63 26.96
CA PRO A 335 -23.96 17.65 26.62
C PRO A 335 -24.40 16.37 25.90
N LYS A 336 -25.62 15.92 26.19
CA LYS A 336 -26.20 14.68 25.64
C LYS A 336 -26.28 14.65 24.10
N THR A 337 -26.30 15.82 23.47
CA THR A 337 -26.37 16.00 22.01
C THR A 337 -25.12 15.54 21.26
N LEU A 338 -23.99 15.31 21.95
CA LEU A 338 -22.77 14.79 21.33
C LEU A 338 -22.86 13.29 20.98
N TRP A 339 -23.81 12.57 21.55
CA TRP A 339 -24.09 11.16 21.24
C TRP A 339 -25.25 11.07 20.26
N THR A 340 -24.95 10.74 19.00
CA THR A 340 -25.93 10.65 17.91
C THR A 340 -26.74 9.35 17.92
N ASN A 341 -26.15 8.27 18.42
CA ASN A 341 -26.84 7.01 18.71
C ASN A 341 -27.28 7.06 20.18
N LYS A 342 -28.59 7.04 20.45
CA LYS A 342 -29.15 7.23 21.80
C LYS A 342 -28.91 5.98 22.64
N PRO A 343 -27.93 5.98 23.58
CA PRO A 343 -27.74 4.86 24.49
C PRO A 343 -28.88 4.85 25.52
N VAL A 344 -28.99 3.77 26.31
CA VAL A 344 -29.91 3.73 27.45
C VAL A 344 -29.63 4.92 28.38
N PRO A 345 -30.64 5.68 28.86
CA PRO A 345 -30.42 6.93 29.59
C PRO A 345 -29.47 6.85 30.80
N LYS A 346 -29.39 5.69 31.47
CA LYS A 346 -28.47 5.46 32.61
C LYS A 346 -27.01 5.32 32.17
N GLU A 347 -26.74 4.65 31.07
CA GLU A 347 -25.39 4.46 30.53
C GLU A 347 -24.83 5.76 29.96
N LEU A 348 -25.69 6.56 29.31
CA LEU A 348 -25.29 7.89 28.85
C LEU A 348 -24.80 8.76 30.03
N GLU A 349 -25.46 8.70 31.18
CA GLU A 349 -24.96 9.40 32.37
C GLU A 349 -23.62 8.84 32.85
N ARG A 350 -23.44 7.51 32.90
CA ARG A 350 -22.13 6.90 33.22
C ARG A 350 -21.03 7.41 32.30
N TYR A 351 -21.23 7.38 30.98
CA TYR A 351 -20.24 7.85 30.00
C TYR A 351 -19.88 9.32 30.17
N ARG A 352 -20.88 10.17 30.41
CA ARG A 352 -20.69 11.60 30.66
C ARG A 352 -19.78 11.85 31.87
N HIS A 353 -19.97 11.10 32.96
CA HIS A 353 -19.13 11.21 34.15
C HIS A 353 -17.72 10.67 33.91
N ILE A 354 -17.57 9.55 33.21
CA ILE A 354 -16.25 8.98 32.87
C ILE A 354 -15.45 9.97 32.00
N ARG A 355 -16.07 10.55 30.97
CA ARG A 355 -15.41 11.55 30.10
C ARG A 355 -14.97 12.78 30.89
N ALA A 356 -15.82 13.30 31.78
CA ALA A 356 -15.45 14.41 32.65
C ALA A 356 -14.31 14.03 33.63
N GLY A 357 -14.32 12.82 34.17
CA GLY A 357 -13.25 12.30 35.02
C GLY A 357 -11.91 12.16 34.28
N ILE A 358 -11.92 11.71 33.02
CA ILE A 358 -10.72 11.65 32.16
C ILE A 358 -10.14 13.05 31.96
N GLU A 359 -10.96 14.07 31.70
CA GLU A 359 -10.46 15.44 31.52
C GLU A 359 -9.79 16.00 32.79
N PHE A 360 -10.37 15.77 33.96
CA PHE A 360 -9.74 16.16 35.22
C PHE A 360 -8.42 15.43 35.44
N LYS A 361 -8.39 14.10 35.24
CA LYS A 361 -7.14 13.34 35.35
C LYS A 361 -6.10 13.80 34.32
N ARG A 362 -6.50 14.20 33.12
CA ARG A 362 -5.61 14.79 32.11
C ARG A 362 -4.97 16.09 32.58
N ILE A 363 -5.76 16.98 33.20
CA ILE A 363 -5.24 18.21 33.82
C ILE A 363 -4.24 17.87 34.93
N LEU A 364 -4.56 16.89 35.78
CA LEU A 364 -3.70 16.44 36.87
C LEU A 364 -2.45 15.64 36.42
N ALA A 365 -2.43 15.13 35.19
CA ALA A 365 -1.25 14.50 34.60
C ALA A 365 -0.17 15.53 34.21
N ALA A 366 -0.55 16.81 34.08
CA ALA A 366 0.38 17.93 34.04
C ALA A 366 0.66 18.43 35.47
N PRO A 367 1.71 19.24 35.73
CA PRO A 367 2.00 19.81 37.05
C PRO A 367 1.01 20.94 37.41
N ALA A 368 -0.29 20.63 37.39
CA ALA A 368 -1.39 21.54 37.69
C ALA A 368 -2.12 21.11 38.96
N GLN A 369 -2.73 22.09 39.63
CA GLN A 369 -3.59 21.87 40.80
C GLN A 369 -5.01 22.33 40.45
N VAL A 370 -6.00 21.53 40.86
CA VAL A 370 -7.43 21.86 40.77
C VAL A 370 -7.93 22.27 42.15
N SER A 371 -9.10 22.94 42.21
CA SER A 371 -9.69 23.31 43.50
C SER A 371 -10.03 22.09 44.37
N ASP A 372 -10.04 22.28 45.70
CA ASP A 372 -10.44 21.24 46.66
C ASP A 372 -11.83 20.66 46.37
N ILE A 373 -12.74 21.50 45.84
CA ILE A 373 -14.09 21.10 45.45
C ILE A 373 -14.03 20.11 44.27
N SER A 374 -13.22 20.41 43.27
CA SER A 374 -13.02 19.52 42.11
C SER A 374 -12.28 18.26 42.49
N GLN A 375 -11.31 18.33 43.41
CA GLN A 375 -10.61 17.16 43.93
C GLN A 375 -11.57 16.19 44.62
N ALA A 376 -12.43 16.70 45.51
CA ALA A 376 -13.46 15.90 46.18
C ALA A 376 -14.48 15.33 45.17
N TRP A 377 -14.81 16.07 44.11
CA TRP A 377 -15.67 15.59 43.04
C TRP A 377 -15.03 14.43 42.26
N ILE A 378 -13.74 14.52 41.92
CA ILE A 378 -12.99 13.46 41.22
C ILE A 378 -12.97 12.18 42.06
N GLU A 379 -12.70 12.29 43.36
CA GLU A 379 -12.67 11.15 44.29
C GLU A 379 -14.05 10.46 44.38
N ASN A 380 -15.13 11.24 44.46
CA ASN A 380 -16.49 10.72 44.45
C ASN A 380 -16.81 9.97 43.15
N ILE A 381 -16.44 10.54 42.00
CA ILE A 381 -16.65 9.90 40.70
C ILE A 381 -15.80 8.64 40.55
N ALA A 382 -14.54 8.64 41.00
CA ALA A 382 -13.67 7.46 40.97
C ALA A 382 -14.17 6.33 41.89
N ALA A 383 -14.83 6.65 43.01
CA ALA A 383 -15.47 5.67 43.88
C ALA A 383 -16.76 5.10 43.27
N LYS A 384 -17.47 5.89 42.45
CA LYS A 384 -18.73 5.51 41.83
C LYS A 384 -18.57 4.79 40.49
N TYR A 385 -17.54 5.14 39.73
CA TYR A 385 -17.25 4.60 38.39
C TYR A 385 -15.76 4.30 38.28
N GLU A 386 -15.42 3.15 37.68
CA GLU A 386 -14.03 2.81 37.39
C GLU A 386 -13.46 3.76 36.32
N LEU A 387 -12.64 4.72 36.76
CA LEU A 387 -12.00 5.69 35.86
C LEU A 387 -10.68 5.13 35.31
N PRO A 388 -10.41 5.27 34.00
CA PRO A 388 -9.15 4.84 33.40
C PRO A 388 -7.92 5.45 34.09
N ASN A 389 -6.80 4.73 34.06
CA ASN A 389 -5.52 5.24 34.54
C ASN A 389 -4.90 6.16 33.49
N VAL A 390 -5.13 7.47 33.63
CA VAL A 390 -4.60 8.51 32.75
C VAL A 390 -3.23 8.93 33.29
N THR A 391 -2.16 8.43 32.68
CA THR A 391 -0.77 8.70 33.10
C THR A 391 -0.09 9.81 32.32
N THR A 392 -0.64 10.19 31.16
CA THR A 392 -0.09 11.22 30.29
C THR A 392 -1.18 12.15 29.77
N VAL A 393 -0.79 13.37 29.37
CA VAL A 393 -1.73 14.37 28.84
C VAL A 393 -2.38 13.93 27.53
N ASP A 394 -1.69 13.11 26.75
CA ASP A 394 -2.11 12.60 25.44
C ASP A 394 -2.86 11.25 25.50
N PHE A 395 -3.26 10.80 26.70
CA PHE A 395 -4.12 9.64 26.87
C PHE A 395 -5.42 9.80 26.06
N ASP A 396 -5.82 8.73 25.36
CA ASP A 396 -6.99 8.59 24.48
C ASP A 396 -7.00 9.40 23.17
N PHE A 397 -5.90 10.05 22.84
CA PHE A 397 -5.75 10.67 21.52
C PHE A 397 -5.61 9.56 20.46
N GLU A 398 -6.15 9.77 19.26
CA GLU A 398 -5.98 8.80 18.17
C GLU A 398 -4.49 8.70 17.80
N GLY A 399 -3.92 7.50 17.99
CA GLY A 399 -2.49 7.23 17.88
C GLY A 399 -1.84 6.72 19.18
N THR A 400 -2.32 7.13 20.37
CA THR A 400 -1.76 6.72 21.68
C THR A 400 -2.51 5.58 22.36
N SER A 401 -3.53 5.01 21.70
CA SER A 401 -4.29 3.87 22.22
C SER A 401 -3.80 2.57 21.60
N SER A 402 -3.30 1.66 22.45
CA SER A 402 -3.60 0.25 22.23
C SER A 402 -5.12 0.14 22.23
N THR A 403 -5.69 -0.36 21.16
CA THR A 403 -7.13 -0.58 21.05
C THR A 403 -7.54 -1.62 22.08
N ARG A 404 -7.94 -1.17 23.27
CA ARG A 404 -8.84 -1.91 24.14
C ARG A 404 -10.21 -1.30 23.93
N TRP A 405 -11.03 -1.98 23.13
CA TRP A 405 -12.46 -1.68 23.07
C TRP A 405 -13.00 -1.82 24.50
N MET A 406 -13.35 -0.70 25.14
CA MET A 406 -14.05 -0.72 26.43
C MET A 406 -15.50 -1.11 26.16
N GLN A 407 -15.92 -2.22 26.78
CA GLN A 407 -17.19 -2.92 26.58
C GLN A 407 -18.42 -2.04 26.86
N GLU A 408 -19.43 -2.13 26.00
CA GLU A 408 -20.83 -1.90 26.35
C GLU A 408 -21.36 -3.17 27.04
N GLU A 409 -21.56 -3.13 28.35
CA GLU A 409 -22.34 -4.14 29.07
C GLU A 409 -23.83 -3.86 28.84
N GLU A 410 -24.43 -4.42 27.78
CA GLU A 410 -25.90 -4.46 27.66
C GLU A 410 -26.46 -5.80 28.17
N GLU A 411 -27.34 -5.71 29.17
CA GLU A 411 -28.09 -6.77 29.88
C GLU A 411 -28.96 -7.72 29.00
N THR A 412 -28.75 -7.82 27.68
CA THR A 412 -29.62 -8.63 26.78
C THR A 412 -29.32 -10.14 26.77
N PHE A 413 -28.19 -10.57 27.32
CA PHE A 413 -27.74 -11.98 27.31
C PHE A 413 -27.66 -12.64 28.69
N GLU A 414 -27.80 -11.88 29.80
CA GLU A 414 -27.57 -12.38 31.17
C GLU A 414 -28.77 -13.09 31.83
N ALA A 415 -29.96 -13.10 31.21
CA ALA A 415 -31.19 -13.54 31.89
C ALA A 415 -32.05 -14.58 31.15
N LEU A 416 -31.53 -15.28 30.16
CA LEU A 416 -32.28 -16.30 29.41
C LEU A 416 -31.62 -17.67 29.56
N ASP A 417 -32.43 -18.74 29.48
CA ASP A 417 -31.90 -20.10 29.42
C ASP A 417 -30.79 -20.20 28.35
N SER A 418 -29.80 -21.05 28.59
CA SER A 418 -28.55 -21.08 27.82
C SER A 418 -28.79 -21.34 26.32
N ALA A 419 -29.90 -21.99 25.95
CA ALA A 419 -30.31 -22.21 24.56
C ALA A 419 -30.94 -20.97 23.90
N SER A 420 -31.67 -20.17 24.65
CA SER A 420 -32.26 -18.91 24.21
C SER A 420 -31.19 -17.83 24.02
N ALA A 421 -30.14 -17.84 24.84
CA ALA A 421 -28.96 -17.00 24.65
C ALA A 421 -28.31 -17.23 23.27
N VAL A 422 -28.08 -18.50 22.89
CA VAL A 422 -27.56 -18.86 21.56
C VAL A 422 -28.50 -18.40 20.44
N ARG A 423 -29.82 -18.55 20.58
CA ARG A 423 -30.77 -18.07 19.56
C ARG A 423 -30.77 -16.55 19.42
N ASN A 424 -30.56 -15.83 20.52
CA ASN A 424 -30.43 -14.38 20.49
C ASN A 424 -29.12 -13.94 19.84
N LEU A 425 -28.02 -14.63 20.11
CA LEU A 425 -26.75 -14.42 19.41
C LEU A 425 -26.91 -14.69 17.92
N GLU A 426 -27.57 -15.78 17.54
CA GLU A 426 -27.84 -16.10 16.13
C GLU A 426 -28.65 -15.01 15.44
N ASN A 427 -29.73 -14.55 16.09
CA ASN A 427 -30.53 -13.43 15.58
C ASN A 427 -29.77 -12.11 15.48
N ALA A 428 -28.82 -11.87 16.39
CA ALA A 428 -27.97 -10.68 16.39
C ALA A 428 -26.95 -10.72 15.25
N PHE A 429 -26.35 -11.89 14.99
CA PHE A 429 -25.39 -12.09 13.89
C PHE A 429 -26.06 -12.25 12.53
N SER A 430 -27.34 -12.63 12.46
CA SER A 430 -28.07 -12.82 11.20
C SER A 430 -28.72 -11.54 10.65
N LYS A 431 -28.85 -10.47 11.43
CA LYS A 431 -29.49 -9.21 11.01
C LYS A 431 -28.44 -8.11 10.86
N GLU A 432 -28.33 -7.53 9.67
CA GLU A 432 -27.56 -6.30 9.37
C GLU A 432 -28.15 -5.07 10.08
N ARG A 433 -28.25 -5.07 11.42
CA ARG A 433 -28.53 -3.88 12.22
C ARG A 433 -27.24 -3.43 12.87
N TRP A 434 -26.66 -2.36 12.33
CA TRP A 434 -25.58 -1.60 12.96
C TRP A 434 -26.00 -1.26 14.40
N GLY A 435 -25.34 -1.86 15.39
CA GLY A 435 -25.63 -1.71 16.83
C GLY A 435 -25.36 -2.98 17.63
N ASN A 436 -26.15 -4.04 17.45
CA ASN A 436 -26.18 -5.19 18.37
C ASN A 436 -25.05 -6.23 18.17
N ALA A 437 -24.30 -6.14 17.07
CA ALA A 437 -23.23 -7.09 16.77
C ALA A 437 -22.04 -6.96 17.74
N GLY A 438 -21.76 -5.76 18.25
CA GLY A 438 -20.66 -5.51 19.18
C GLY A 438 -20.87 -6.18 20.55
N ALA A 439 -22.02 -5.94 21.17
CA ALA A 439 -22.38 -6.57 22.45
C ALA A 439 -22.49 -8.10 22.34
N ALA A 440 -23.06 -8.61 21.24
CA ALA A 440 -23.12 -10.05 20.97
C ALA A 440 -21.72 -10.68 20.84
N GLN A 441 -20.78 -9.97 20.21
CA GLN A 441 -19.40 -10.43 20.08
C GLN A 441 -18.68 -10.47 21.43
N VAL A 442 -18.81 -9.43 22.25
CA VAL A 442 -18.26 -9.38 23.60
C VAL A 442 -18.81 -10.51 24.48
N TYR A 443 -20.13 -10.73 24.45
CA TYR A 443 -20.75 -11.81 25.22
C TYR A 443 -20.22 -13.18 24.79
N LEU A 444 -20.11 -13.41 23.48
CA LEU A 444 -19.55 -14.65 22.92
C LEU A 444 -18.08 -14.86 23.34
N GLU A 445 -17.26 -13.79 23.34
CA GLU A 445 -15.86 -13.86 23.80
C GLU A 445 -15.75 -14.29 25.27
N SER A 446 -16.61 -13.72 26.13
CA SER A 446 -16.62 -14.04 27.57
C SER A 446 -17.22 -15.42 27.89
N HIS A 447 -18.14 -15.94 27.07
CA HIS A 447 -18.88 -17.20 27.33
C HIS A 447 -18.58 -18.31 26.33
N LEU A 448 -17.44 -18.23 25.62
CA LEU A 448 -17.10 -19.17 24.54
C LEU A 448 -17.12 -20.64 25.00
N SER A 449 -16.54 -20.93 26.18
CA SER A 449 -16.51 -22.29 26.72
C SER A 449 -17.90 -22.84 27.00
N GLU A 450 -18.79 -22.04 27.60
CA GLU A 450 -20.16 -22.43 27.90
C GLU A 450 -20.96 -22.71 26.63
N ILE A 451 -20.76 -21.88 25.59
CA ILE A 451 -21.41 -22.07 24.29
C ILE A 451 -20.95 -23.36 23.61
N LEU A 452 -19.65 -23.69 23.69
CA LEU A 452 -19.13 -24.95 23.16
C LEU A 452 -19.64 -26.18 23.94
N GLU A 453 -19.80 -26.07 25.27
CA GLU A 453 -20.44 -27.12 26.07
C GLU A 453 -21.91 -27.31 25.70
N LEU A 454 -22.64 -26.23 25.47
CA LEU A 454 -24.04 -26.28 25.01
C LEU A 454 -24.18 -26.88 23.62
N PHE A 455 -23.26 -26.57 22.70
CA PHE A 455 -23.20 -27.20 21.39
C PHE A 455 -22.92 -28.70 21.49
N SER A 456 -22.09 -29.10 22.46
CA SER A 456 -21.81 -30.51 22.75
C SER A 456 -23.04 -31.23 23.30
N ALA A 457 -23.80 -30.56 24.17
CA ALA A 457 -25.01 -31.12 24.80
C ALA A 457 -26.23 -31.12 23.86
N SER A 458 -26.30 -30.18 22.91
CA SER A 458 -27.43 -30.02 21.99
C SER A 458 -26.97 -29.88 20.53
N PRO A 459 -26.79 -31.00 19.80
CA PRO A 459 -26.39 -31.00 18.40
C PRO A 459 -27.38 -30.26 17.49
N GLU A 460 -28.68 -30.26 17.82
CA GLU A 460 -29.70 -29.52 17.06
C GLU A 460 -29.54 -28.00 17.19
N LEU A 461 -29.18 -27.51 18.39
CA LEU A 461 -28.91 -26.08 18.60
C LEU A 461 -27.64 -25.68 17.84
N SER A 462 -26.58 -26.48 17.95
CA SER A 462 -25.32 -26.27 17.23
C SER A 462 -25.52 -26.22 15.70
N ALA A 463 -26.34 -27.11 15.15
CA ALA A 463 -26.61 -27.18 13.71
C ALA A 463 -27.39 -25.96 13.18
N ASN A 464 -28.23 -25.35 14.01
CA ASN A 464 -29.12 -24.24 13.62
C ASN A 464 -28.58 -22.85 13.99
N SER A 465 -27.27 -22.70 14.23
CA SER A 465 -26.66 -21.41 14.61
C SER A 465 -25.42 -21.03 13.77
N PRO A 466 -25.56 -20.90 12.43
CA PRO A 466 -24.43 -20.60 11.53
C PRO A 466 -23.79 -19.22 11.77
N GLY A 467 -24.55 -18.21 12.18
CA GLY A 467 -24.04 -16.89 12.54
C GLY A 467 -23.14 -16.92 13.77
N VAL A 468 -23.56 -17.65 14.82
CA VAL A 468 -22.76 -17.88 16.03
C VAL A 468 -21.48 -18.65 15.70
N TRP A 469 -21.58 -19.73 14.93
CA TRP A 469 -20.42 -20.48 14.46
C TRP A 469 -19.44 -19.61 13.67
N GLY A 470 -19.94 -18.75 12.79
CA GLY A 470 -19.12 -17.81 12.02
C GLY A 470 -18.23 -16.94 12.91
N GLN A 471 -18.71 -16.53 14.09
CA GLN A 471 -17.91 -15.76 15.05
C GLN A 471 -17.03 -16.64 15.94
N VAL A 472 -17.52 -17.79 16.41
CA VAL A 472 -16.71 -18.78 17.17
C VAL A 472 -15.45 -19.15 16.41
N LEU A 473 -15.58 -19.40 15.10
CA LEU A 473 -14.46 -19.78 14.23
C LEU A 473 -13.47 -18.62 14.01
N ARG A 474 -13.92 -17.36 14.05
CA ARG A 474 -13.03 -16.19 13.96
C ARG A 474 -12.27 -15.92 15.25
N LEU A 475 -12.94 -16.10 16.40
CA LEU A 475 -12.34 -15.91 17.73
C LEU A 475 -11.34 -17.02 18.07
N SER A 476 -11.57 -18.22 17.55
CA SER A 476 -10.75 -19.39 17.85
C SER A 476 -9.59 -19.55 16.87
N ARG A 477 -8.72 -18.55 16.73
CA ARG A 477 -7.50 -18.59 15.90
C ARG A 477 -6.26 -18.86 16.76
N PRO A 478 -5.21 -19.51 16.22
CA PRO A 478 -3.97 -19.72 16.96
C PRO A 478 -3.22 -18.39 17.18
N ALA A 479 -2.63 -18.18 18.36
CA ALA A 479 -1.77 -17.03 18.62
C ALA A 479 -0.54 -16.98 17.68
N ASN A 480 -0.11 -15.76 17.27
CA ASN A 480 1.06 -15.56 16.41
C ASN A 480 2.35 -16.04 17.11
N GLN A 481 3.01 -17.06 16.54
CA GLN A 481 4.24 -17.66 17.08
C GLN A 481 5.51 -16.92 16.63
N THR A 482 5.51 -15.59 16.63
CA THR A 482 6.63 -14.78 16.11
C THR A 482 7.68 -14.40 17.16
N SER A 483 7.47 -14.68 18.45
CA SER A 483 8.40 -14.34 19.53
C SER A 483 8.93 -15.60 20.24
N ALA A 484 10.11 -15.51 20.86
CA ALA A 484 10.69 -16.60 21.65
C ALA A 484 9.67 -17.09 22.71
N PRO A 485 9.47 -18.41 22.88
CA PRO A 485 8.40 -18.93 23.71
C PRO A 485 8.66 -18.60 25.18
N THR A 486 7.85 -17.71 25.76
CA THR A 486 7.70 -17.59 27.21
C THR A 486 6.88 -18.79 27.72
N GLU A 487 7.05 -19.12 29.00
CA GLU A 487 6.30 -20.21 29.65
C GLU A 487 4.78 -19.93 29.60
N GLU A 488 4.37 -18.67 29.77
CA GLU A 488 2.99 -18.22 29.63
C GLU A 488 2.43 -18.39 28.20
N ALA A 489 3.22 -18.07 27.17
CA ALA A 489 2.81 -18.27 25.78
C ALA A 489 2.64 -19.76 25.43
N THR A 490 3.43 -20.63 26.07
CA THR A 490 3.33 -22.09 25.88
C THR A 490 2.04 -22.65 26.49
N ILE A 491 1.71 -22.25 27.71
CA ILE A 491 0.47 -22.65 28.39
C ILE A 491 -0.77 -22.15 27.62
N GLN A 492 -0.74 -20.90 27.17
CA GLN A 492 -1.84 -20.32 26.38
C GLN A 492 -2.03 -21.07 25.05
N ALA A 493 -0.95 -21.41 24.35
CA ALA A 493 -1.01 -22.18 23.12
C ALA A 493 -1.56 -23.60 23.32
N GLU A 494 -1.27 -24.24 24.46
CA GLU A 494 -1.85 -25.55 24.82
C GLU A 494 -3.36 -25.46 25.10
N LEU A 495 -3.81 -24.43 25.81
CA LEU A 495 -5.23 -24.18 26.06
C LEU A 495 -6.00 -23.92 24.76
N GLU A 496 -5.44 -23.10 23.86
CA GLU A 496 -6.02 -22.83 22.55
C GLU A 496 -6.10 -24.09 21.69
N ARG A 497 -5.06 -24.94 21.69
CA ARG A 497 -5.10 -26.26 21.03
C ARG A 497 -6.19 -27.16 21.61
N GLY A 498 -6.36 -27.16 22.94
CA GLY A 498 -7.44 -27.90 23.60
C GLY A 498 -8.82 -27.47 23.12
N ARG A 499 -9.06 -26.15 23.04
CA ARG A 499 -10.32 -25.60 22.50
C ARG A 499 -10.51 -25.93 21.03
N ALA A 500 -9.46 -25.85 20.22
CA ALA A 500 -9.51 -26.21 18.81
C ALA A 500 -9.91 -27.68 18.61
N PHE A 501 -9.50 -28.58 19.51
CA PHE A 501 -9.91 -29.99 19.47
C PHE A 501 -11.40 -30.19 19.81
N VAL A 502 -11.93 -29.43 20.77
CA VAL A 502 -13.37 -29.42 21.08
C VAL A 502 -14.18 -28.95 19.86
N ILE A 503 -13.78 -27.82 19.27
CA ILE A 503 -14.39 -27.28 18.05
C ILE A 503 -14.33 -28.30 16.91
N LEU A 504 -13.17 -28.93 16.69
CA LEU A 504 -12.99 -29.94 15.66
C LEU A 504 -13.94 -31.14 15.86
N THR A 505 -14.14 -31.56 17.10
CA THR A 505 -15.06 -32.66 17.45
C THR A 505 -16.49 -32.29 17.13
N LEU A 506 -16.92 -31.09 17.54
CA LEU A 506 -18.24 -30.56 17.26
C LEU A 506 -18.51 -30.43 15.76
N LEU A 507 -17.61 -29.80 15.00
CA LEU A 507 -17.75 -29.64 13.56
C LEU A 507 -17.84 -30.98 12.82
N ASN A 508 -17.16 -32.02 13.31
CA ASN A 508 -17.30 -33.37 12.74
C ASN A 508 -18.69 -34.00 13.00
N SER A 509 -19.44 -33.53 13.99
CA SER A 509 -20.82 -33.97 14.24
C SER A 509 -21.88 -33.15 13.48
N VAL A 510 -21.53 -31.96 12.96
CA VAL A 510 -22.47 -31.08 12.24
C VAL A 510 -22.84 -31.68 10.88
N PRO A 511 -24.14 -31.74 10.49
CA PRO A 511 -24.56 -32.23 9.17
C PRO A 511 -24.05 -31.36 8.02
N GLU A 512 -23.74 -31.97 6.87
CA GLU A 512 -23.12 -31.30 5.70
C GLU A 512 -23.90 -30.07 5.20
N ARG A 513 -25.23 -30.11 5.23
CA ARG A 513 -26.10 -28.99 4.82
C ARG A 513 -25.83 -27.69 5.59
N HIS A 514 -25.31 -27.76 6.81
CA HIS A 514 -24.98 -26.57 7.61
C HIS A 514 -23.51 -26.16 7.43
N LEU A 515 -22.64 -27.04 6.92
CA LEU A 515 -21.27 -26.66 6.57
C LEU A 515 -21.27 -25.66 5.41
N GLU A 516 -22.22 -25.77 4.47
CA GLU A 516 -22.36 -24.83 3.35
C GLU A 516 -22.63 -23.40 3.83
N THR A 517 -23.47 -23.20 4.84
CA THR A 517 -23.81 -21.86 5.36
C THR A 517 -22.68 -21.23 6.18
N MET A 518 -21.73 -22.04 6.66
CA MET A 518 -20.60 -21.60 7.48
C MET A 518 -19.27 -21.55 6.71
N ILE A 519 -19.29 -21.86 5.41
CA ILE A 519 -18.07 -22.25 4.69
C ILE A 519 -17.00 -21.15 4.65
N ASP A 520 -17.40 -19.87 4.61
CA ASP A 520 -16.46 -18.74 4.60
C ASP A 520 -15.64 -18.66 5.90
N GLY A 521 -16.30 -18.80 7.06
CA GLY A 521 -15.62 -18.81 8.36
C GLY A 521 -14.86 -20.12 8.59
N LEU A 522 -15.45 -21.24 8.18
CA LEU A 522 -14.88 -22.58 8.32
C LEU A 522 -13.60 -22.75 7.52
N SER A 523 -13.55 -22.29 6.26
CA SER A 523 -12.34 -22.38 5.44
C SER A 523 -11.18 -21.62 6.09
N GLY A 524 -11.44 -20.43 6.63
CA GLY A 524 -10.44 -19.63 7.35
C GLY A 524 -9.90 -20.35 8.58
N TRP A 525 -10.80 -20.85 9.44
CA TRP A 525 -10.41 -21.60 10.64
C TRP A 525 -9.59 -22.86 10.32
N ILE A 526 -10.02 -23.63 9.31
CA ILE A 526 -9.26 -24.80 8.83
C ILE A 526 -7.86 -24.37 8.35
N ALA A 527 -7.73 -23.28 7.59
CA ALA A 527 -6.43 -22.81 7.13
C ALA A 527 -5.51 -22.36 8.28
N ASP A 528 -6.06 -21.65 9.27
CA ASP A 528 -5.34 -21.15 10.43
C ASP A 528 -4.78 -22.30 11.30
N TRP A 529 -5.58 -23.35 11.53
CA TRP A 529 -5.19 -24.48 12.36
C TRP A 529 -4.44 -25.61 11.65
N ALA A 530 -4.35 -25.57 10.32
CA ALA A 530 -3.77 -26.65 9.51
C ALA A 530 -2.34 -27.05 9.92
N GLY A 531 -1.52 -26.09 10.36
CA GLY A 531 -0.16 -26.37 10.84
C GLY A 531 -0.14 -27.11 12.19
N SER A 532 -0.97 -26.66 13.13
CA SER A 532 -1.03 -27.18 14.51
C SER A 532 -1.79 -28.51 14.64
N LEU A 533 -2.78 -28.76 13.77
CA LEU A 533 -3.62 -29.97 13.78
C LEU A 533 -3.24 -30.97 12.68
N LYS A 534 -2.10 -30.77 12.03
CA LYS A 534 -1.55 -31.68 11.02
C LYS A 534 -1.37 -33.09 11.60
N GLY A 535 -1.82 -34.10 10.84
CA GLY A 535 -1.76 -35.51 11.24
C GLY A 535 -2.96 -35.98 12.07
N ASN A 536 -3.85 -35.09 12.50
CA ASN A 536 -5.09 -35.49 13.17
C ASN A 536 -6.11 -36.06 12.15
N PRO A 537 -6.60 -37.31 12.31
CA PRO A 537 -7.57 -37.91 11.38
C PRO A 537 -8.90 -37.15 11.30
N MET A 538 -9.39 -36.59 12.41
CA MET A 538 -10.64 -35.82 12.45
C MET A 538 -10.51 -34.50 11.70
N PHE A 539 -9.33 -33.90 11.71
CA PHE A 539 -9.05 -32.67 10.96
C PHE A 539 -9.07 -32.93 9.45
N SER A 540 -8.46 -34.03 9.02
CA SER A 540 -8.46 -34.43 7.61
C SER A 540 -9.86 -34.83 7.14
N ALA A 541 -10.64 -35.51 7.98
CA ALA A 541 -12.03 -35.85 7.71
C ALA A 541 -12.91 -34.59 7.59
N LEU A 542 -12.72 -33.60 8.46
CA LEU A 542 -13.43 -32.32 8.36
C LEU A 542 -13.10 -31.60 7.04
N TRP A 543 -11.83 -31.55 6.65
CA TRP A 543 -11.44 -30.96 5.36
C TRP A 543 -12.16 -31.65 4.19
N LEU A 544 -12.16 -33.00 4.15
CA LEU A 544 -12.82 -33.75 3.08
C LEU A 544 -14.32 -33.50 3.00
N ARG A 545 -14.98 -33.30 4.15
CA ARG A 545 -16.42 -32.98 4.22
C ARG A 545 -16.73 -31.52 3.88
N ALA A 546 -15.85 -30.59 4.21
CA ALA A 546 -16.00 -29.18 3.91
C ALA A 546 -15.65 -28.84 2.45
N TRP A 547 -14.89 -29.69 1.76
CA TRP A 547 -14.42 -29.44 0.40
C TRP A 547 -15.56 -29.29 -0.63
N PRO A 548 -16.55 -30.20 -0.73
CA PRO A 548 -17.63 -30.03 -1.72
C PRO A 548 -18.44 -28.73 -1.54
N PRO A 549 -18.89 -28.35 -0.32
CA PRO A 549 -19.52 -27.04 -0.11
C PRO A 549 -18.63 -25.85 -0.50
N ALA A 550 -17.31 -25.93 -0.25
CA ALA A 550 -16.37 -24.88 -0.65
C ALA A 550 -16.26 -24.75 -2.18
N VAL A 551 -16.25 -25.87 -2.90
CA VAL A 551 -16.27 -25.90 -4.38
C VAL A 551 -17.57 -25.27 -4.89
N ASP A 552 -18.72 -25.65 -4.34
CA ASP A 552 -20.03 -25.14 -4.78
C ASP A 552 -20.15 -23.63 -4.57
N VAL A 553 -19.80 -23.12 -3.39
CA VAL A 553 -19.84 -21.67 -3.11
C VAL A 553 -18.85 -20.90 -3.97
N THR A 554 -17.65 -21.43 -4.18
CA THR A 554 -16.62 -20.80 -5.03
C THR A 554 -17.07 -20.74 -6.48
N ASN A 555 -17.64 -21.82 -7.02
CA ASN A 555 -18.15 -21.85 -8.39
C ASN A 555 -19.36 -20.94 -8.58
N LYS A 556 -20.28 -20.86 -7.61
CA LYS A 556 -21.41 -19.91 -7.63
C LYS A 556 -20.92 -18.46 -7.73
N ARG A 557 -19.86 -18.11 -7.00
CA ARG A 557 -19.23 -16.78 -7.00
C ARG A 557 -18.40 -16.48 -8.26
N GLY A 558 -17.82 -17.51 -8.88
CA GLY A 558 -16.93 -17.39 -10.04
C GLY A 558 -17.62 -17.35 -11.40
N THR A 559 -18.95 -17.40 -11.46
CA THR A 559 -19.70 -17.24 -12.72
C THR A 559 -19.66 -15.76 -13.14
N PRO A 560 -19.11 -15.40 -14.32
CA PRO A 560 -19.12 -14.02 -14.80
C PRO A 560 -20.55 -13.50 -14.88
N SER A 561 -20.79 -12.28 -14.42
CA SER A 561 -22.06 -11.62 -14.64
C SER A 561 -22.20 -11.25 -16.12
N LYS A 562 -23.41 -11.04 -16.62
CA LYS A 562 -23.63 -10.56 -18.02
C LYS A 562 -22.97 -9.21 -18.31
N ASP A 563 -22.58 -8.46 -17.28
CA ASP A 563 -21.88 -7.19 -17.42
C ASP A 563 -20.36 -7.39 -17.66
N ASP A 564 -19.78 -8.53 -17.25
CA ASP A 564 -18.37 -8.87 -17.50
C ASP A 564 -18.09 -9.24 -18.97
N GLU A 565 -19.10 -9.68 -19.73
CA GLU A 565 -19.00 -9.95 -21.18
C GLU A 565 -18.92 -8.66 -22.01
N VAL A 566 -19.38 -7.51 -21.49
CA VAL A 566 -19.34 -6.22 -22.19
C VAL A 566 -17.94 -5.60 -22.15
N THR A 567 -17.20 -5.83 -21.06
CA THR A 567 -15.81 -5.41 -20.88
C THR A 567 -14.85 -6.16 -21.82
N ASP A 568 -15.18 -7.40 -22.20
CA ASP A 568 -14.38 -8.24 -23.09
C ASP A 568 -14.39 -7.75 -24.56
N LEU A 569 -15.32 -6.84 -24.93
CA LEU A 569 -15.42 -6.23 -26.26
C LEU A 569 -14.58 -4.94 -26.43
N LEU A 570 -14.06 -4.35 -25.36
CA LEU A 570 -13.39 -3.03 -25.38
C LEU A 570 -11.86 -3.07 -25.36
N GLY A 571 -11.23 -4.25 -25.28
CA GLY A 571 -9.77 -4.39 -25.46
C GLY A 571 -8.89 -3.99 -24.27
N GLU A 572 -9.46 -3.78 -23.08
CA GLU A 572 -8.76 -3.43 -21.82
C GLU A 572 -8.06 -4.64 -21.14
N ARG A 573 -7.15 -5.33 -21.84
CA ARG A 573 -6.57 -6.61 -21.35
C ARG A 573 -5.20 -6.53 -20.63
N ASP A 574 -4.56 -5.38 -20.46
CA ASP A 574 -3.11 -5.39 -20.27
C ASP A 574 -2.55 -5.55 -18.83
N SER A 575 -3.33 -5.45 -17.74
CA SER A 575 -2.76 -5.57 -16.37
C SER A 575 -3.50 -6.41 -15.32
N ASP A 576 -4.78 -6.77 -15.48
CA ASP A 576 -5.59 -7.20 -14.31
C ASP A 576 -5.93 -8.72 -14.24
N LEU A 577 -5.86 -9.49 -15.33
CA LEU A 577 -6.37 -10.88 -15.34
C LEU A 577 -5.57 -11.87 -14.45
N GLY A 578 -4.24 -11.85 -14.52
CA GLY A 578 -3.39 -12.75 -13.71
C GLY A 578 -3.47 -12.46 -12.21
N GLU A 579 -3.60 -11.17 -11.85
CA GLU A 579 -3.79 -10.74 -10.46
C GLU A 579 -5.16 -11.16 -9.91
N ARG A 580 -6.21 -11.15 -10.74
CA ARG A 580 -7.54 -11.65 -10.38
C ARG A 580 -7.55 -13.14 -10.04
N LEU A 581 -6.94 -14.00 -10.86
CA LEU A 581 -6.88 -15.44 -10.55
C LEU A 581 -6.05 -15.73 -9.29
N ALA A 582 -4.88 -15.10 -9.16
CA ALA A 582 -4.02 -15.26 -7.98
C ALA A 582 -4.72 -14.79 -6.70
N THR A 583 -5.41 -13.65 -6.74
CA THR A 583 -6.20 -13.11 -5.63
C THR A 583 -7.38 -13.99 -5.30
N ALA A 584 -8.13 -14.45 -6.30
CA ALA A 584 -9.25 -15.37 -6.10
C ALA A 584 -8.78 -16.69 -5.47
N ALA A 585 -7.67 -17.27 -5.95
CA ALA A 585 -7.10 -18.50 -5.42
C ALA A 585 -6.65 -18.40 -3.95
N LEU A 586 -6.51 -17.19 -3.40
CA LEU A 586 -6.17 -16.96 -1.99
C LEU A 586 -7.37 -16.61 -1.11
N ASN A 587 -8.46 -16.10 -1.69
CA ASN A 587 -9.53 -15.45 -0.93
C ASN A 587 -10.91 -16.15 -1.05
N THR A 588 -11.08 -17.12 -1.94
CA THR A 588 -12.30 -17.93 -1.98
C THR A 588 -12.26 -19.07 -0.95
N PRO A 589 -13.41 -19.64 -0.54
CA PRO A 589 -13.42 -20.78 0.38
C PRO A 589 -12.57 -21.96 -0.09
N ALA A 590 -12.65 -22.33 -1.37
CA ALA A 590 -11.83 -23.41 -1.93
C ALA A 590 -10.35 -23.02 -1.98
N GLY A 591 -10.01 -21.78 -2.35
CA GLY A 591 -8.64 -21.28 -2.35
C GLY A 591 -7.98 -21.28 -0.96
N VAL A 592 -8.74 -20.83 0.05
CA VAL A 592 -8.32 -20.85 1.46
C VAL A 592 -8.15 -22.30 1.96
N MET A 593 -9.06 -23.22 1.60
CA MET A 593 -8.90 -24.64 1.93
C MET A 593 -7.66 -25.28 1.28
N MET A 594 -7.26 -24.83 0.09
CA MET A 594 -5.98 -25.25 -0.51
C MET A 594 -4.77 -24.77 0.30
N THR A 595 -4.85 -23.59 0.92
CA THR A 595 -3.81 -23.14 1.88
C THR A 595 -3.69 -24.10 3.06
N ALA A 596 -4.81 -24.59 3.59
CA ALA A 596 -4.81 -25.60 4.64
C ALA A 596 -4.13 -26.90 4.19
N PHE A 597 -4.52 -27.41 3.01
CA PHE A 597 -3.91 -28.61 2.42
C PHE A 597 -2.39 -28.47 2.31
N LEU A 598 -1.90 -27.36 1.74
CA LEU A 598 -0.46 -27.11 1.57
C LEU A 598 0.28 -27.00 2.92
N ARG A 599 -0.36 -26.48 3.97
CA ARG A 599 0.22 -26.46 5.35
C ARG A 599 0.26 -27.85 5.99
N MET A 600 -0.68 -28.73 5.64
CA MET A 600 -0.71 -30.12 6.12
C MET A 600 0.34 -31.01 5.43
N CYS A 601 0.85 -30.62 4.27
CA CYS A 601 1.91 -31.34 3.56
C CYS A 601 3.19 -31.47 4.42
N PRO A 602 3.75 -32.69 4.60
CA PRO A 602 4.96 -32.91 5.41
C PRO A 602 6.25 -32.48 4.72
N ASN A 603 7.32 -32.37 5.50
CA ASN A 603 8.65 -32.26 4.95
C ASN A 603 9.01 -33.56 4.22
N LEU A 604 9.34 -33.48 2.93
CA LEU A 604 9.63 -34.66 2.11
C LEU A 604 10.91 -35.38 2.51
N ASN A 605 11.77 -34.75 3.33
CA ASN A 605 12.94 -35.44 3.89
C ASN A 605 12.55 -36.41 5.03
N GLU A 606 11.40 -36.18 5.68
CA GLU A 606 10.87 -37.03 6.75
C GLU A 606 9.83 -38.02 6.21
N VAL A 607 8.95 -37.54 5.32
CA VAL A 607 7.90 -38.34 4.69
C VAL A 607 8.01 -38.18 3.17
N PRO A 608 8.80 -39.02 2.48
CA PRO A 608 9.10 -38.84 1.05
C PRO A 608 7.89 -39.01 0.11
N HIS A 609 6.95 -39.89 0.46
CA HIS A 609 5.78 -40.23 -0.37
C HIS A 609 4.47 -39.98 0.37
N PRO A 610 4.14 -38.71 0.69
CA PRO A 610 2.98 -38.38 1.53
C PRO A 610 1.63 -38.68 0.87
N PHE A 611 1.61 -38.94 -0.44
CA PHE A 611 0.40 -39.23 -1.21
C PHE A 611 0.27 -40.69 -1.63
N ALA A 612 1.10 -41.62 -1.11
CA ALA A 612 0.97 -43.04 -1.43
C ALA A 612 -0.39 -43.62 -0.98
N SER A 613 -0.84 -43.23 0.21
CA SER A 613 -2.11 -43.65 0.81
C SER A 613 -2.55 -42.69 1.92
N GLY A 614 -3.84 -42.69 2.27
CA GLY A 614 -4.38 -41.94 3.40
C GLY A 614 -4.93 -40.57 3.03
N ALA A 615 -5.33 -39.81 4.05
CA ALA A 615 -6.18 -38.64 3.85
C ALA A 615 -5.55 -37.54 2.98
N LEU A 616 -4.23 -37.32 3.02
CA LEU A 616 -3.57 -36.33 2.15
C LEU A 616 -3.70 -36.68 0.66
N ARG A 617 -3.67 -37.98 0.32
CA ARG A 617 -3.94 -38.44 -1.05
C ARG A 617 -5.39 -38.17 -1.42
N ASP A 618 -6.33 -38.53 -0.55
CA ASP A 618 -7.77 -38.33 -0.79
C ASP A 618 -8.11 -36.84 -0.98
N MET A 619 -7.49 -35.96 -0.18
CA MET A 619 -7.66 -34.51 -0.28
C MET A 619 -7.11 -33.98 -1.61
N ARG A 620 -5.90 -34.40 -2.00
CA ARG A 620 -5.27 -34.03 -3.27
C ARG A 620 -6.12 -34.49 -4.46
N ASP A 621 -6.53 -35.75 -4.47
CA ASP A 621 -7.31 -36.35 -5.56
C ASP A 621 -8.74 -35.78 -5.60
N SER A 622 -9.29 -35.36 -4.46
CA SER A 622 -10.56 -34.61 -4.40
C SER A 622 -10.42 -33.20 -4.98
N ALA A 623 -9.34 -32.47 -4.63
CA ALA A 623 -9.09 -31.14 -5.15
C ALA A 623 -8.88 -31.13 -6.67
N ALA A 624 -8.10 -32.09 -7.19
CA ALA A 624 -7.83 -32.20 -8.63
C ALA A 624 -9.08 -32.53 -9.47
N ARG A 625 -10.14 -33.08 -8.87
CA ARG A 625 -11.42 -33.35 -9.54
C ARG A 625 -12.37 -32.13 -9.55
N ALA A 626 -11.98 -31.00 -8.98
CA ALA A 626 -12.80 -29.80 -9.00
C ALA A 626 -13.09 -29.34 -10.44
N THR A 627 -14.26 -28.74 -10.64
CA THR A 627 -14.73 -28.19 -11.91
C THR A 627 -15.00 -26.70 -11.81
N GLY A 628 -15.20 -26.03 -12.95
CA GLY A 628 -15.53 -24.59 -13.00
C GLY A 628 -14.37 -23.68 -12.57
N ALA A 629 -14.72 -22.51 -12.00
CA ALA A 629 -13.74 -21.53 -11.51
C ALA A 629 -12.83 -22.11 -10.41
N THR A 630 -13.35 -23.03 -9.59
CA THR A 630 -12.56 -23.71 -8.56
C THR A 630 -11.41 -24.52 -9.16
N ARG A 631 -11.60 -25.16 -10.33
CA ARG A 631 -10.53 -25.92 -11.00
C ARG A 631 -9.30 -25.05 -11.27
N LEU A 632 -9.50 -23.85 -11.84
CA LEU A 632 -8.40 -22.92 -12.16
C LEU A 632 -7.68 -22.45 -10.91
N GLN A 633 -8.42 -22.17 -9.83
CA GLN A 633 -7.83 -21.77 -8.55
C GLN A 633 -7.03 -22.91 -7.92
N VAL A 634 -7.54 -24.15 -7.94
CA VAL A 634 -6.81 -25.33 -7.45
C VAL A 634 -5.54 -25.57 -8.25
N LEU A 635 -5.61 -25.52 -9.58
CA LEU A 635 -4.45 -25.63 -10.46
C LEU A 635 -3.42 -24.55 -10.15
N HIS A 636 -3.84 -23.29 -10.03
CA HIS A 636 -2.96 -22.20 -9.63
C HIS A 636 -2.25 -22.51 -8.30
N ARG A 637 -2.97 -22.95 -7.26
CA ARG A 637 -2.37 -23.26 -5.95
C ARG A 637 -1.39 -24.44 -5.99
N PHE A 638 -1.72 -25.51 -6.71
CA PHE A 638 -0.80 -26.62 -6.90
C PHE A 638 0.45 -26.22 -7.69
N LEU A 639 0.29 -25.44 -8.75
CA LEU A 639 1.40 -24.96 -9.57
C LEU A 639 2.32 -24.00 -8.80
N SER A 640 1.79 -23.16 -7.89
CA SER A 640 2.61 -22.36 -6.97
C SER A 640 3.43 -23.20 -5.97
N SER A 641 3.18 -24.51 -5.88
CA SER A 641 3.94 -25.48 -5.08
C SER A 641 4.46 -26.63 -5.94
N LEU A 642 4.65 -26.41 -7.25
CA LEU A 642 4.93 -27.47 -8.23
C LEU A 642 6.10 -28.37 -7.84
N GLU A 643 7.22 -27.78 -7.41
CA GLU A 643 8.43 -28.52 -7.05
C GLU A 643 8.23 -29.42 -5.81
N TYR A 644 7.34 -29.03 -4.91
CA TYR A 644 6.92 -29.90 -3.82
C TYR A 644 6.09 -31.07 -4.35
N MET A 645 5.05 -30.76 -5.15
CA MET A 645 4.12 -31.76 -5.68
C MET A 645 4.83 -32.82 -6.51
N ARG A 646 5.74 -32.41 -7.40
CA ARG A 646 6.51 -33.31 -8.26
C ARG A 646 7.43 -34.23 -7.45
N ARG A 647 8.11 -33.71 -6.42
CA ARG A 647 8.94 -34.54 -5.54
C ARG A 647 8.13 -35.54 -4.71
N ALA A 648 6.92 -35.15 -4.32
CA ALA A 648 6.04 -35.98 -3.50
C ALA A 648 5.39 -37.12 -4.29
N ASP A 649 4.99 -36.85 -5.55
CA ASP A 649 4.39 -37.80 -6.48
C ASP A 649 4.56 -37.30 -7.93
N GLU A 650 5.62 -37.77 -8.59
CA GLU A 650 6.01 -37.32 -9.94
C GLU A 650 4.97 -37.74 -10.99
N ALA A 651 4.59 -39.03 -11.01
CA ALA A 651 3.66 -39.56 -12.00
C ALA A 651 2.29 -38.86 -11.94
N TRP A 652 1.79 -38.61 -10.72
CA TRP A 652 0.55 -37.88 -10.56
C TRP A 652 0.67 -36.42 -10.99
N THR A 653 1.77 -35.77 -10.65
CA THR A 653 2.02 -34.35 -10.97
C THR A 653 2.14 -34.14 -12.48
N ASP A 654 2.83 -35.04 -13.17
CA ASP A 654 2.95 -35.00 -14.63
C ASP A 654 1.56 -35.07 -15.28
N GLN A 655 0.75 -36.06 -14.89
CA GLN A 655 -0.57 -36.29 -15.46
C GLN A 655 -1.60 -35.20 -15.13
N ASN A 656 -1.60 -34.68 -13.90
CA ASN A 656 -2.68 -33.82 -13.40
C ASN A 656 -2.32 -32.34 -13.37
N LEU A 657 -1.03 -31.98 -13.44
CA LEU A 657 -0.58 -30.58 -13.41
C LEU A 657 0.19 -30.20 -14.67
N LEU A 658 1.23 -30.95 -15.05
CA LEU A 658 2.08 -30.56 -16.19
C LEU A 658 1.39 -30.78 -17.54
N ASP A 659 0.72 -31.92 -17.73
CA ASP A 659 -0.03 -32.18 -18.98
C ASP A 659 -1.15 -31.14 -19.19
N PRO A 660 -1.99 -30.80 -18.18
CA PRO A 660 -2.96 -29.72 -18.32
C PRO A 660 -2.33 -28.35 -18.54
N LEU A 661 -1.23 -28.03 -17.87
CA LEU A 661 -0.53 -26.75 -18.06
C LEU A 661 0.02 -26.61 -19.48
N ASN A 662 0.57 -27.69 -20.04
CA ASN A 662 1.09 -27.69 -21.40
C ASN A 662 -0.02 -27.52 -22.45
N ASN A 663 -1.19 -28.10 -22.19
CA ASN A 663 -2.36 -28.01 -23.05
C ASN A 663 -3.28 -26.81 -22.71
N ALA A 664 -2.86 -25.93 -21.79
CA ALA A 664 -3.66 -24.79 -21.37
C ALA A 664 -3.74 -23.76 -22.51
N ASP A 665 -4.97 -23.47 -22.93
CA ASP A 665 -5.34 -22.52 -23.98
C ASP A 665 -6.59 -21.73 -23.55
N GLY A 666 -6.92 -20.68 -24.31
CA GLY A 666 -8.08 -19.83 -24.00
C GLY A 666 -7.98 -19.19 -22.62
N THR A 667 -9.01 -19.34 -21.79
CA THR A 667 -9.03 -18.83 -20.41
C THR A 667 -8.14 -19.64 -19.45
N GLU A 668 -7.81 -20.90 -19.79
CA GLU A 668 -6.95 -21.72 -18.93
C GLU A 668 -5.49 -21.27 -18.98
N ILE A 669 -5.08 -20.51 -20.00
CA ILE A 669 -3.70 -20.03 -20.12
C ILE A 669 -3.27 -19.17 -18.91
N GLU A 670 -4.22 -18.57 -18.20
CA GLU A 670 -4.00 -17.76 -17.00
C GLU A 670 -3.30 -18.52 -15.86
N VAL A 671 -3.43 -19.87 -15.79
CA VAL A 671 -2.72 -20.64 -14.76
C VAL A 671 -1.19 -20.57 -14.87
N TRP A 672 -0.65 -20.14 -16.03
CA TRP A 672 0.78 -19.84 -16.17
C TRP A 672 1.25 -18.71 -15.25
N ASP A 673 0.36 -17.85 -14.76
CA ASP A 673 0.73 -16.83 -13.77
C ASP A 673 1.26 -17.44 -12.47
N ALA A 674 0.74 -18.60 -12.06
CA ALA A 674 1.23 -19.33 -10.89
C ALA A 674 2.71 -19.70 -11.03
N ILE A 675 3.12 -20.11 -12.23
CA ILE A 675 4.50 -20.47 -12.55
C ILE A 675 5.40 -19.23 -12.64
N SER A 676 4.89 -18.12 -13.15
CA SER A 676 5.64 -16.85 -13.25
C SER A 676 6.16 -16.38 -11.88
N ARG A 677 5.42 -16.70 -10.81
CA ARG A 677 5.72 -16.32 -9.42
C ARG A 677 6.59 -17.31 -8.67
N ASN A 678 6.80 -18.52 -9.20
CA ASN A 678 7.61 -19.53 -8.52
C ASN A 678 9.08 -19.13 -8.44
N PRO A 679 9.80 -19.65 -7.42
CA PRO A 679 11.26 -19.68 -7.46
C PRO A 679 11.74 -20.56 -8.64
N VAL A 680 13.05 -20.54 -8.85
CA VAL A 680 13.73 -21.23 -9.95
C VAL A 680 13.33 -22.72 -10.00
N LEU A 681 12.73 -23.13 -11.12
CA LEU A 681 12.31 -24.52 -11.34
C LEU A 681 13.51 -25.44 -11.63
N ARG A 682 13.35 -26.72 -11.27
CA ARG A 682 14.38 -27.74 -11.51
C ARG A 682 14.50 -28.08 -13.00
N TYR A 683 15.64 -28.69 -13.35
CA TYR A 683 16.00 -29.04 -14.72
C TYR A 683 14.96 -29.96 -15.38
N ASP A 684 14.56 -31.01 -14.67
CA ASP A 684 13.57 -32.01 -15.08
C ASP A 684 12.17 -31.43 -15.24
N THR A 685 11.80 -30.46 -14.41
CA THR A 685 10.58 -29.65 -14.59
C THR A 685 10.66 -28.83 -15.87
N MET A 686 11.78 -28.13 -16.08
CA MET A 686 11.96 -27.29 -17.25
C MET A 686 12.03 -28.07 -18.56
N LEU A 687 12.56 -29.29 -18.57
CA LEU A 687 12.48 -30.17 -19.75
C LEU A 687 11.04 -30.50 -20.17
N ARG A 688 10.11 -30.56 -19.21
CA ARG A 688 8.71 -30.92 -19.46
C ARG A 688 7.86 -29.75 -19.97
N ILE A 689 8.12 -28.54 -19.48
CA ILE A 689 7.24 -27.37 -19.71
C ILE A 689 7.96 -26.16 -20.32
N GLY A 690 9.28 -26.21 -20.45
CA GLY A 690 10.09 -25.03 -20.77
C GLY A 690 9.88 -24.49 -22.19
N GLU A 691 9.68 -25.35 -23.19
CA GLU A 691 9.31 -24.91 -24.54
C GLU A 691 7.97 -24.19 -24.52
N ARG A 692 6.94 -24.80 -23.91
CA ARG A 692 5.61 -24.19 -23.80
C ARG A 692 5.64 -22.89 -22.98
N MET A 693 6.44 -22.83 -21.91
CA MET A 693 6.63 -21.61 -21.12
C MET A 693 7.15 -20.46 -21.99
N ALA A 694 8.13 -20.74 -22.85
CA ALA A 694 8.72 -19.74 -23.75
C ALA A 694 7.74 -19.31 -24.85
N GLU A 695 6.93 -20.22 -25.39
CA GLU A 695 5.84 -19.90 -26.32
C GLU A 695 4.80 -18.97 -25.68
N VAL A 696 4.34 -19.34 -24.48
CA VAL A 696 3.29 -18.61 -23.76
C VAL A 696 3.80 -17.25 -23.27
N ALA A 697 5.09 -17.10 -22.97
CA ALA A 697 5.70 -15.82 -22.59
C ALA A 697 5.57 -14.75 -23.69
N HIS A 698 5.46 -15.12 -24.96
CA HIS A 698 5.22 -14.15 -26.04
C HIS A 698 3.76 -14.13 -26.54
N SER A 699 2.85 -14.86 -25.91
CA SER A 699 1.42 -14.84 -26.24
C SER A 699 0.75 -13.55 -25.76
N SER A 700 -0.11 -12.95 -26.58
CA SER A 700 -0.93 -11.79 -26.19
C SER A 700 -2.10 -12.15 -25.27
N ALA A 701 -2.33 -13.43 -25.00
CA ALA A 701 -3.39 -13.86 -24.09
C ALA A 701 -3.03 -13.69 -22.60
N LEU A 702 -1.77 -13.38 -22.28
CA LEU A 702 -1.32 -13.12 -20.91
C LEU A 702 -0.95 -11.64 -20.69
N PRO A 703 -1.13 -11.13 -19.46
CA PRO A 703 -0.68 -9.79 -19.09
C PRO A 703 0.82 -9.56 -19.32
N ILE A 704 1.20 -8.32 -19.62
CA ILE A 704 2.58 -7.97 -19.97
C ILE A 704 3.57 -8.28 -18.83
N GLU A 705 3.15 -8.14 -17.57
CA GLU A 705 3.93 -8.49 -16.38
C GLU A 705 4.18 -9.99 -16.29
N THR A 706 3.14 -10.81 -16.47
CA THR A 706 3.25 -12.28 -16.43
C THR A 706 4.20 -12.77 -17.51
N ARG A 707 4.05 -12.25 -18.72
CA ARG A 707 4.93 -12.52 -19.86
C ARG A 707 6.38 -12.19 -19.56
N ALA A 708 6.64 -11.02 -18.98
CA ALA A 708 7.99 -10.60 -18.61
C ALA A 708 8.60 -11.51 -17.53
N ARG A 709 7.82 -11.92 -16.52
CA ARG A 709 8.26 -12.86 -15.48
C ARG A 709 8.55 -14.25 -16.05
N LEU A 710 7.71 -14.78 -16.94
CA LEU A 710 7.97 -16.07 -17.60
C LEU A 710 9.26 -16.01 -18.43
N GLY A 711 9.44 -14.94 -19.23
CA GLY A 711 10.67 -14.73 -19.98
C GLY A 711 11.91 -14.63 -19.08
N GLU A 712 11.80 -13.96 -17.93
CA GLU A 712 12.84 -13.91 -16.91
C GLU A 712 13.22 -15.32 -16.41
N ARG A 713 12.23 -16.19 -16.12
CA ARG A 713 12.46 -17.58 -15.70
C ARG A 713 13.16 -18.40 -16.76
N VAL A 714 12.72 -18.28 -18.01
CA VAL A 714 13.33 -18.96 -19.17
C VAL A 714 14.81 -18.56 -19.30
N VAL A 715 15.11 -17.25 -19.32
CA VAL A 715 16.48 -16.75 -19.45
C VAL A 715 17.35 -17.23 -18.29
N TYR A 716 16.88 -17.08 -17.04
CA TYR A 716 17.65 -17.49 -15.88
C TYR A 716 17.94 -19.00 -15.88
N ARG A 717 16.98 -19.84 -16.30
CA ARG A 717 17.20 -21.28 -16.38
C ARG A 717 18.27 -21.65 -17.40
N VAL A 718 18.24 -21.04 -18.58
CA VAL A 718 19.23 -21.30 -19.65
C VAL A 718 20.64 -20.90 -19.19
N LEU A 719 20.78 -19.78 -18.48
CA LEU A 719 22.04 -19.36 -17.88
C LEU A 719 22.53 -20.37 -16.84
N LEU A 720 21.66 -20.85 -15.97
CA LEU A 720 21.99 -21.90 -15.00
C LEU A 720 22.41 -23.22 -15.66
N ASP A 721 21.70 -23.66 -16.70
CA ASP A 721 22.02 -24.90 -17.42
C ASP A 721 23.42 -24.84 -18.02
N LYS A 722 23.76 -23.72 -18.66
CA LYS A 722 25.10 -23.48 -19.20
C LYS A 722 26.16 -23.40 -18.11
N ASN A 723 25.86 -22.76 -16.98
CA ASN A 723 26.76 -22.69 -15.83
C ASN A 723 27.07 -24.08 -15.25
N ASP A 724 26.06 -24.94 -15.21
CA ASP A 724 26.17 -26.33 -14.75
C ASP A 724 26.83 -27.25 -15.80
N GLY A 725 27.20 -26.74 -16.98
CA GLY A 725 27.78 -27.52 -18.08
C GLY A 725 26.80 -28.51 -18.70
N ARG A 726 25.49 -28.24 -18.60
CA ARG A 726 24.42 -29.09 -19.13
C ARG A 726 23.90 -28.56 -20.46
N GLU A 727 23.29 -29.45 -21.23
CA GLU A 727 22.48 -29.03 -22.38
C GLU A 727 21.27 -28.21 -21.87
N PRO A 728 20.98 -27.04 -22.47
CA PRO A 728 19.86 -26.20 -22.07
C PRO A 728 18.54 -26.97 -22.02
N SER A 729 17.82 -26.87 -20.91
CA SER A 729 16.49 -27.47 -20.73
C SER A 729 15.43 -26.90 -21.67
N ILE A 730 15.72 -25.74 -22.27
CA ILE A 730 14.92 -25.12 -23.34
C ILE A 730 15.85 -24.94 -24.54
N PRO A 731 15.46 -25.42 -25.75
CA PRO A 731 16.27 -25.23 -26.94
C PRO A 731 16.55 -23.76 -27.23
N GLU A 732 17.80 -23.44 -27.58
CA GLU A 732 18.26 -22.07 -27.81
C GLU A 732 17.43 -21.32 -28.87
N ARG A 733 17.00 -22.03 -29.92
CA ARG A 733 16.11 -21.49 -30.97
C ARG A 733 14.78 -20.97 -30.41
N VAL A 734 14.23 -21.64 -29.40
CA VAL A 734 12.94 -21.30 -28.78
C VAL A 734 13.12 -20.06 -27.90
N VAL A 735 14.21 -19.99 -27.14
CA VAL A 735 14.58 -18.82 -26.32
C VAL A 735 14.79 -17.59 -27.21
N GLN A 736 15.52 -17.75 -28.31
CA GLN A 736 15.75 -16.67 -29.27
C GLN A 736 14.43 -16.19 -29.90
N GLN A 737 13.54 -17.11 -30.28
CA GLN A 737 12.22 -16.77 -30.81
C GLN A 737 11.36 -16.02 -29.78
N MET A 738 11.34 -16.47 -28.52
CA MET A 738 10.65 -15.78 -27.41
C MET A 738 11.16 -14.34 -27.26
N LEU A 739 12.48 -14.13 -27.28
CA LEU A 739 13.06 -12.79 -27.15
C LEU A 739 12.78 -11.90 -28.37
N ARG A 740 12.73 -12.47 -29.57
CA ARG A 740 12.38 -11.76 -30.82
C ARG A 740 10.92 -11.32 -30.85
N LEU A 741 10.00 -12.21 -30.49
CA LEU A 741 8.56 -11.97 -30.53
C LEU A 741 8.00 -11.33 -29.25
N GLY A 742 8.76 -11.38 -28.16
CA GLY A 742 8.40 -10.83 -26.86
C GLY A 742 8.28 -9.30 -26.85
N THR A 743 7.67 -8.78 -25.80
CA THR A 743 7.57 -7.33 -25.57
C THR A 743 8.92 -6.75 -25.16
N ASP A 744 9.01 -5.42 -25.23
CA ASP A 744 10.17 -4.69 -24.70
C ASP A 744 10.43 -5.01 -23.23
N ARG A 745 9.36 -5.03 -22.42
CA ARG A 745 9.43 -5.36 -20.99
C ARG A 745 9.96 -6.77 -20.72
N LEU A 746 9.63 -7.74 -21.56
CA LEU A 746 10.16 -9.10 -21.48
C LEU A 746 11.67 -9.11 -21.73
N ARG A 747 12.14 -8.42 -22.77
CA ARG A 747 13.58 -8.28 -23.04
C ARG A 747 14.30 -7.57 -21.90
N ALA A 748 13.75 -6.47 -21.39
CA ALA A 748 14.31 -5.75 -20.25
C ALA A 748 14.44 -6.65 -19.00
N ALA A 749 13.40 -7.44 -18.70
CA ALA A 749 13.45 -8.43 -17.61
C ALA A 749 14.53 -9.51 -17.86
N GLY A 750 14.66 -10.00 -19.09
CA GLY A 750 15.73 -10.91 -19.51
C GLY A 750 17.14 -10.32 -19.34
N GLY A 751 17.33 -9.04 -19.65
CA GLY A 751 18.61 -8.35 -19.46
C GLY A 751 18.94 -8.18 -17.98
N ARG A 752 17.95 -7.75 -17.18
CA ARG A 752 18.10 -7.60 -15.73
C ARG A 752 18.52 -8.89 -15.04
N ILE A 753 17.89 -10.01 -15.39
CA ILE A 753 18.15 -11.30 -14.74
C ILE A 753 19.51 -11.89 -15.11
N ALA A 754 20.04 -11.59 -16.29
CA ALA A 754 21.44 -11.90 -16.63
C ALA A 754 22.42 -11.19 -15.68
N GLY A 755 22.14 -9.93 -15.32
CA GLY A 755 22.90 -9.21 -14.30
C GLY A 755 22.78 -9.85 -12.91
N VAL A 756 21.57 -10.22 -12.48
CA VAL A 756 21.35 -10.92 -11.19
C VAL A 756 22.09 -12.26 -11.15
N PHE A 757 22.12 -13.00 -12.25
CA PHE A 757 22.88 -14.24 -12.37
C PHE A 757 24.39 -14.02 -12.15
N ILE A 758 24.96 -12.93 -12.65
CA ILE A 758 26.38 -12.59 -12.41
C ILE A 758 26.64 -12.33 -10.92
N GLU A 759 25.75 -11.63 -10.20
CA GLU A 759 25.94 -11.30 -8.78
C GLU A 759 25.69 -12.47 -7.82
N ALA A 760 24.95 -13.49 -8.27
CA ALA A 760 24.58 -14.63 -7.45
C ALA A 760 25.82 -15.25 -6.75
N ASP A 761 25.69 -15.52 -5.46
CA ASP A 761 26.78 -16.16 -4.70
C ASP A 761 26.86 -17.64 -5.08
N ASP A 762 27.90 -18.01 -5.83
CA ASP A 762 28.20 -19.40 -6.18
C ASP A 762 29.66 -19.67 -5.86
N ARG A 763 29.88 -20.65 -4.98
CA ARG A 763 31.22 -21.08 -4.54
C ARG A 763 32.04 -21.72 -5.65
N ARG A 764 31.41 -22.10 -6.78
CA ARG A 764 32.06 -22.82 -7.89
C ARG A 764 32.64 -21.90 -8.96
N SER A 765 32.19 -20.65 -9.06
CA SER A 765 32.62 -19.72 -10.11
C SER A 765 32.63 -18.27 -9.61
N SER A 766 33.63 -17.49 -10.00
CA SER A 766 33.64 -16.05 -9.76
C SER A 766 32.62 -15.31 -10.64
N ARG A 767 32.38 -14.02 -10.34
CA ARG A 767 31.50 -13.17 -11.15
C ARG A 767 32.03 -13.01 -12.57
N GLU A 768 33.35 -12.87 -12.71
CA GLU A 768 34.06 -12.77 -13.98
C GLU A 768 33.93 -14.05 -14.81
N ASP A 769 34.02 -15.21 -14.16
CA ASP A 769 33.87 -16.50 -14.82
C ASP A 769 32.44 -16.70 -15.33
N ARG A 770 31.42 -16.33 -14.54
CA ARG A 770 30.02 -16.36 -14.98
C ARG A 770 29.77 -15.41 -16.15
N LEU A 771 30.38 -14.22 -16.14
CA LEU A 771 30.31 -13.31 -17.28
C LEU A 771 30.90 -13.97 -18.53
N ARG A 772 32.18 -14.35 -18.49
CA ARG A 772 32.96 -14.80 -19.65
C ARG A 772 32.47 -16.11 -20.24
N LYS A 773 32.12 -17.08 -19.38
CA LYS A 773 31.79 -18.45 -19.81
C LYS A 773 30.31 -18.65 -20.11
N VAL A 774 29.43 -17.79 -19.56
CA VAL A 774 27.98 -18.00 -19.64
C VAL A 774 27.26 -16.80 -20.26
N VAL A 775 27.38 -15.62 -19.67
CA VAL A 775 26.58 -14.45 -20.09
C VAL A 775 27.03 -13.89 -21.43
N VAL A 776 28.34 -13.76 -21.68
CA VAL A 776 28.86 -13.30 -22.98
C VAL A 776 28.45 -14.25 -24.11
N PRO A 777 28.69 -15.57 -24.02
CA PRO A 777 28.20 -16.51 -25.03
C PRO A 777 26.68 -16.47 -25.23
N PHE A 778 25.90 -16.25 -24.16
CA PHE A 778 24.44 -16.11 -24.26
C PHE A 778 24.05 -14.90 -25.12
N PHE A 779 24.67 -13.73 -24.93
CA PHE A 779 24.43 -12.55 -25.77
C PHE A 779 24.93 -12.70 -27.22
N GLU A 780 25.96 -13.51 -27.45
CA GLU A 780 26.52 -13.73 -28.78
C GLU A 780 25.72 -14.76 -29.61
N THR A 781 25.18 -15.80 -28.96
CA THR A 781 24.63 -16.97 -29.65
C THR A 781 23.11 -17.09 -29.54
N ILE A 782 22.52 -16.66 -28.42
CA ILE A 782 21.08 -16.86 -28.14
C ILE A 782 20.31 -15.54 -28.24
N TRP A 783 20.85 -14.46 -27.69
CA TRP A 783 20.16 -13.17 -27.67
C TRP A 783 19.94 -12.62 -29.10
N PRO A 784 18.77 -12.03 -29.41
CA PRO A 784 18.49 -11.46 -30.72
C PRO A 784 19.46 -10.31 -31.07
N LEU A 785 20.11 -10.37 -32.24
CA LEU A 785 21.14 -9.40 -32.66
C LEU A 785 20.58 -8.21 -33.45
N GLU A 786 19.27 -8.21 -33.73
CA GLU A 786 18.60 -7.18 -34.52
C GLU A 786 18.54 -5.85 -33.75
N ARG A 787 19.14 -4.79 -34.31
CA ARG A 787 19.15 -3.44 -33.69
C ARG A 787 17.75 -2.86 -33.46
N THR A 788 16.75 -3.29 -34.22
CA THR A 788 15.34 -2.86 -34.07
C THR A 788 14.71 -3.34 -32.77
N LEU A 789 15.33 -4.29 -32.07
CA LEU A 789 14.86 -4.81 -30.78
C LEU A 789 15.52 -4.11 -29.58
N ALA A 790 16.50 -3.22 -29.83
CA ALA A 790 17.06 -2.36 -28.81
C ALA A 790 16.07 -1.25 -28.43
N SER A 791 16.02 -0.91 -27.14
CA SER A 791 15.08 0.06 -26.59
C SER A 791 15.67 0.78 -25.38
N PRO A 792 15.11 1.94 -25.00
CA PRO A 792 15.51 2.63 -23.77
C PRO A 792 15.35 1.76 -22.52
N SER A 793 14.25 1.00 -22.39
CA SER A 793 14.00 0.14 -21.22
C SER A 793 15.01 -1.00 -21.11
N LEU A 794 15.35 -1.66 -22.23
CA LEU A 794 16.37 -2.69 -22.26
C LEU A 794 17.75 -2.11 -21.97
N SER A 795 18.08 -0.98 -22.60
CA SER A 795 19.36 -0.29 -22.41
C SER A 795 19.58 0.06 -20.94
N LYS A 796 18.54 0.56 -20.25
CA LYS A 796 18.59 0.86 -18.81
C LYS A 796 18.93 -0.36 -17.95
N GLU A 797 18.32 -1.52 -18.22
CA GLU A 797 18.61 -2.74 -17.45
C GLU A 797 19.98 -3.33 -17.79
N LEU A 798 20.41 -3.28 -19.06
CA LEU A 798 21.73 -3.76 -19.47
C LEU A 798 22.86 -2.85 -18.98
N ALA A 799 22.65 -1.54 -18.88
CA ALA A 799 23.65 -0.58 -18.41
C ALA A 799 24.11 -0.83 -16.95
N ARG A 800 23.35 -1.62 -16.17
CA ARG A 800 23.72 -2.07 -14.82
C ARG A 800 24.66 -3.27 -14.82
N LEU A 801 24.69 -4.05 -15.91
CA LEU A 801 25.43 -5.31 -15.99
C LEU A 801 26.95 -5.14 -15.78
N PRO A 802 27.62 -4.11 -16.33
CA PRO A 802 29.06 -3.93 -16.12
C PRO A 802 29.43 -3.76 -14.64
N ALA A 803 28.68 -2.99 -13.86
CA ALA A 803 28.92 -2.84 -12.43
C ALA A 803 28.81 -4.18 -11.66
N LYS A 804 28.03 -5.12 -12.17
CA LYS A 804 27.83 -6.45 -11.56
C LYS A 804 28.98 -7.42 -11.85
N SER A 805 29.74 -7.18 -12.90
CA SER A 805 30.81 -8.06 -13.40
C SER A 805 32.14 -7.99 -12.65
N GLY A 806 32.26 -7.14 -11.63
CA GLY A 806 33.50 -6.99 -10.86
C GLY A 806 34.63 -6.45 -11.74
N THR A 807 35.74 -7.19 -11.82
CA THR A 807 36.92 -6.75 -12.58
C THR A 807 36.76 -6.87 -14.11
N ALA A 808 35.76 -7.63 -14.58
CA ALA A 808 35.48 -7.81 -16.01
C ALA A 808 34.55 -6.72 -16.59
N PHE A 809 34.60 -5.50 -16.03
CA PHE A 809 33.74 -4.38 -16.41
C PHE A 809 33.80 -4.05 -17.92
N ALA A 810 35.01 -3.99 -18.48
CA ALA A 810 35.20 -3.63 -19.89
C ALA A 810 34.59 -4.68 -20.83
N GLU A 811 34.82 -5.96 -20.54
CA GLU A 811 34.25 -7.08 -21.30
C GLU A 811 32.71 -7.09 -21.25
N ALA A 812 32.14 -6.73 -20.10
CA ALA A 812 30.70 -6.61 -19.95
C ALA A 812 30.11 -5.48 -20.79
N VAL A 813 30.79 -4.31 -20.88
CA VAL A 813 30.38 -3.21 -21.77
C VAL A 813 30.42 -3.65 -23.22
N ASP A 814 31.51 -4.30 -23.66
CA ASP A 814 31.67 -4.76 -25.05
C ASP A 814 30.58 -5.75 -25.45
N ALA A 815 30.20 -6.67 -24.55
CA ALA A 815 29.16 -7.66 -24.79
C ALA A 815 27.77 -7.05 -25.02
N ILE A 816 27.45 -5.96 -24.30
CA ILE A 816 26.13 -5.32 -24.37
C ILE A 816 26.06 -4.12 -25.31
N ALA A 817 27.19 -3.55 -25.74
CA ALA A 817 27.26 -2.28 -26.45
C ALA A 817 26.29 -2.20 -27.64
N ARG A 818 26.15 -3.28 -28.41
CA ARG A 818 25.26 -3.33 -29.58
C ARG A 818 23.76 -3.18 -29.27
N PHE A 819 23.36 -3.37 -28.01
CA PHE A 819 21.97 -3.30 -27.54
C PHE A 819 21.67 -1.99 -26.80
N LEU A 820 22.69 -1.14 -26.60
CA LEU A 820 22.53 0.12 -25.90
C LEU A 820 21.97 1.19 -26.83
N THR A 821 20.99 1.92 -26.32
CA THR A 821 20.45 3.15 -26.90
C THR A 821 20.34 4.21 -25.81
N PRO A 822 20.21 5.50 -26.16
CA PRO A 822 19.93 6.53 -25.20
C PRO A 822 18.67 6.22 -24.36
N PHE A 823 18.73 6.53 -23.06
CA PHE A 823 17.60 6.43 -22.13
C PHE A 823 17.68 7.51 -21.05
N ASP A 824 16.56 7.80 -20.39
CA ASP A 824 16.52 8.79 -19.32
C ASP A 824 17.26 8.27 -18.08
N CYS A 825 18.39 8.90 -17.77
CA CYS A 825 19.26 8.51 -16.67
C CYS A 825 19.52 9.70 -15.73
N TRP A 826 19.04 9.59 -14.49
CA TRP A 826 19.05 10.69 -13.52
C TRP A 826 20.28 10.66 -12.61
N SER A 827 20.87 9.48 -12.41
CA SER A 827 22.07 9.29 -11.58
C SER A 827 22.89 8.09 -12.04
N LEU A 828 24.18 8.07 -11.69
CA LEU A 828 25.06 6.90 -11.79
C LEU A 828 24.56 5.69 -10.95
N HIS A 829 23.59 5.89 -10.05
CA HIS A 829 22.85 4.79 -9.42
C HIS A 829 22.09 3.93 -10.43
N ASP A 830 21.58 4.52 -11.52
CA ASP A 830 20.91 3.77 -12.59
C ASP A 830 21.85 2.80 -13.30
N TYR A 831 23.16 3.05 -13.24
CA TYR A 831 24.22 2.17 -13.76
C TYR A 831 24.78 1.20 -12.69
N GLY A 832 24.30 1.29 -11.44
CA GLY A 832 24.78 0.47 -10.33
C GLY A 832 26.22 0.79 -9.86
N LEU A 833 26.72 1.98 -10.19
CA LEU A 833 28.13 2.36 -9.97
C LEU A 833 28.45 2.83 -8.54
N TYR A 834 27.45 3.03 -7.69
CA TYR A 834 27.67 3.33 -6.27
C TYR A 834 27.91 2.07 -5.44
N GLU A 835 28.79 2.19 -4.45
CA GLU A 835 28.99 1.16 -3.45
C GLU A 835 27.83 1.13 -2.44
N ARG A 836 27.59 -0.03 -1.83
CA ARG A 836 26.64 -0.19 -0.72
C ARG A 836 27.33 0.14 0.60
N ASP A 837 27.82 1.37 0.77
CA ASP A 837 28.24 1.89 2.07
C ASP A 837 27.08 2.65 2.75
N ALA A 838 27.17 2.89 4.07
CA ALA A 838 26.10 3.51 4.88
C ALA A 838 25.66 4.91 4.40
N ASP A 839 26.46 5.53 3.52
CA ASP A 839 26.26 6.85 2.95
C ASP A 839 25.89 6.84 1.45
N GLY A 840 26.12 5.74 0.71
CA GLY A 840 25.85 5.62 -0.73
C GLY A 840 26.60 6.62 -1.62
N LYS A 841 27.74 7.15 -1.16
CA LYS A 841 28.39 8.33 -1.78
C LYS A 841 29.60 8.02 -2.64
N ASN A 842 30.19 6.83 -2.52
CA ASN A 842 31.42 6.48 -3.23
C ASN A 842 31.12 5.73 -4.54
N LEU A 843 31.72 6.21 -5.63
CA LEU A 843 31.76 5.47 -6.89
C LEU A 843 32.72 4.30 -6.74
N ARG A 844 32.32 3.14 -7.27
CA ARG A 844 33.18 1.97 -7.39
C ARG A 844 34.50 2.34 -8.04
N GLU A 845 35.59 1.73 -7.58
CA GLU A 845 36.92 2.00 -8.13
C GLU A 845 36.98 1.66 -9.63
N ILE A 846 37.33 2.65 -10.46
CA ILE A 846 37.45 2.51 -11.92
C ILE A 846 38.92 2.67 -12.27
N ILE A 847 39.53 1.63 -12.82
CA ILE A 847 40.95 1.61 -13.17
C ILE A 847 41.18 1.06 -14.58
N GLY A 848 42.23 1.57 -15.24
CA GLY A 848 42.72 1.03 -16.52
C GLY A 848 41.67 1.03 -17.63
N GLU A 849 41.42 -0.14 -18.21
CA GLU A 849 40.49 -0.33 -19.34
C GLU A 849 39.02 -0.05 -18.96
N ALA A 850 38.65 -0.21 -17.69
CA ALA A 850 37.30 0.08 -17.19
C ALA A 850 36.93 1.57 -17.37
N ALA A 851 37.91 2.48 -17.34
CA ALA A 851 37.67 3.91 -17.56
C ALA A 851 37.25 4.21 -19.00
N SER A 852 37.88 3.57 -19.98
CA SER A 852 37.50 3.72 -21.40
C SER A 852 36.16 3.05 -21.69
N ALA A 853 35.91 1.89 -21.07
CA ALA A 853 34.63 1.21 -21.16
C ALA A 853 33.48 2.01 -20.52
N LEU A 854 33.69 2.62 -19.35
CA LEU A 854 32.69 3.49 -18.74
C LEU A 854 32.40 4.70 -19.65
N LEU A 855 33.43 5.32 -20.21
CA LEU A 855 33.25 6.42 -21.16
C LEU A 855 32.41 5.99 -22.36
N THR A 856 32.64 4.77 -22.88
CA THR A 856 31.85 4.19 -23.96
C THR A 856 30.41 3.97 -23.55
N LEU A 857 30.18 3.37 -22.38
CA LEU A 857 28.86 3.11 -21.82
C LEU A 857 28.04 4.40 -21.73
N LEU A 858 28.58 5.41 -21.04
CA LEU A 858 27.92 6.72 -20.87
C LEU A 858 27.67 7.42 -22.21
N ASP A 859 28.61 7.31 -23.15
CA ASP A 859 28.45 7.92 -24.46
C ASP A 859 27.31 7.29 -25.27
N MET A 860 27.10 5.99 -25.14
CA MET A 860 26.04 5.28 -25.87
C MET A 860 24.65 5.43 -25.24
N THR A 861 24.58 5.73 -23.94
CA THR A 861 23.32 5.75 -23.17
C THR A 861 22.83 7.16 -22.82
N ILE A 862 23.70 8.18 -22.83
CA ILE A 862 23.30 9.57 -22.61
C ILE A 862 22.96 10.23 -23.94
N GLY A 863 21.68 10.60 -24.09
CA GLY A 863 21.15 11.24 -25.28
C GLY A 863 21.81 12.60 -25.58
N SER A 864 21.82 12.97 -26.86
CA SER A 864 22.33 14.27 -27.33
C SER A 864 21.22 15.27 -27.65
N GLU A 865 19.97 14.91 -27.37
CA GLU A 865 18.79 15.74 -27.64
C GLU A 865 18.59 16.78 -26.53
N GLU A 866 17.98 17.92 -26.85
CA GLU A 866 17.80 19.05 -25.93
C GLU A 866 16.94 18.70 -24.68
N ARG A 867 16.15 17.62 -24.75
CA ARG A 867 15.34 17.08 -23.65
C ARG A 867 15.93 15.82 -23.00
N ALA A 868 17.11 15.38 -23.42
CA ALA A 868 17.72 14.17 -22.89
C ALA A 868 18.11 14.37 -21.41
N VAL A 869 17.61 13.49 -20.55
CA VAL A 869 17.97 13.47 -19.14
C VAL A 869 19.37 12.87 -18.99
N HIS A 870 20.29 13.62 -18.39
CA HIS A 870 21.65 13.17 -18.11
C HIS A 870 21.91 13.09 -16.59
N PRO A 871 22.85 12.22 -16.14
CA PRO A 871 23.06 11.98 -14.72
C PRO A 871 23.60 13.22 -14.00
N LEU A 872 23.01 13.56 -12.85
CA LEU A 872 23.40 14.73 -12.04
C LEU A 872 24.83 14.64 -11.48
N ASP A 873 25.34 13.43 -11.37
CA ASP A 873 26.65 13.02 -10.87
C ASP A 873 27.61 12.63 -12.00
N LEU A 874 27.32 13.02 -13.25
CA LEU A 874 28.17 12.78 -14.40
C LEU A 874 29.58 13.38 -14.21
N ASP A 875 29.70 14.51 -13.52
CA ASP A 875 30.96 15.14 -13.15
C ASP A 875 31.88 14.17 -12.38
N ARG A 876 31.32 13.41 -11.42
CA ARG A 876 32.06 12.43 -10.63
C ARG A 876 32.58 11.28 -11.49
N ALA A 877 31.77 10.79 -12.43
CA ALA A 877 32.22 9.78 -13.40
C ALA A 877 33.36 10.32 -14.28
N LEU A 878 33.24 11.54 -14.80
CA LEU A 878 34.28 12.16 -15.65
C LEU A 878 35.58 12.40 -14.86
N VAL A 879 35.49 12.84 -13.60
CA VAL A 879 36.64 12.98 -12.70
C VAL A 879 37.30 11.62 -12.44
N ALA A 880 36.51 10.57 -12.17
CA ALA A 880 37.03 9.21 -11.99
C ALA A 880 37.72 8.69 -13.26
N ILE A 881 37.10 8.86 -14.44
CA ILE A 881 37.68 8.48 -15.74
C ILE A 881 39.00 9.22 -15.99
N ARG A 882 39.04 10.53 -15.73
CA ARG A 882 40.25 11.36 -15.87
C ARG A 882 41.36 10.93 -14.92
N GLY A 883 41.01 10.62 -13.67
CA GLY A 883 41.95 10.13 -12.66
C GLY A 883 42.55 8.77 -13.05
N ALA A 884 41.72 7.87 -13.57
CA ALA A 884 42.12 6.54 -13.98
C ALA A 884 42.93 6.51 -15.28
N ASN A 885 42.58 7.34 -16.28
CA ASN A 885 43.31 7.44 -17.55
C ASN A 885 43.29 8.87 -18.11
N PRO A 886 44.32 9.68 -17.82
CA PRO A 886 44.38 11.08 -18.26
C PRO A 886 44.34 11.30 -19.78
N LYS A 887 44.67 10.28 -20.59
CA LYS A 887 44.66 10.40 -22.06
C LYS A 887 43.24 10.53 -22.62
N LEU A 888 42.22 10.03 -21.89
CA LEU A 888 40.82 10.06 -22.32
C LEU A 888 40.22 11.48 -22.33
N VAL A 889 40.86 12.47 -21.69
CA VAL A 889 40.41 13.87 -21.76
C VAL A 889 40.45 14.43 -23.18
N ARG A 890 41.29 13.86 -24.06
CA ARG A 890 41.38 14.24 -25.48
C ARG A 890 40.38 13.48 -26.37
N ASP A 891 39.61 12.55 -25.80
CA ASP A 891 38.60 11.77 -26.52
C ASP A 891 37.38 12.65 -26.82
N THR A 892 36.84 12.55 -28.03
CA THR A 892 35.67 13.32 -28.46
C THR A 892 34.43 13.00 -27.62
N ARG A 893 34.32 11.77 -27.11
CA ARG A 893 33.23 11.33 -26.22
C ARG A 893 33.32 12.03 -24.86
N TYR A 894 34.53 12.16 -24.32
CA TYR A 894 34.76 12.89 -23.07
C TYR A 894 34.41 14.37 -23.23
N ALA A 895 34.81 14.98 -24.34
CA ALA A 895 34.47 16.37 -24.65
C ALA A 895 32.96 16.58 -24.78
N ARG A 896 32.23 15.65 -25.41
CA ARG A 896 30.77 15.68 -25.52
C ARG A 896 30.10 15.62 -24.14
N LEU A 897 30.45 14.64 -23.33
CA LEU A 897 29.85 14.46 -22.00
C LEU A 897 30.19 15.60 -21.04
N SER A 898 31.41 16.15 -21.11
CA SER A 898 31.80 17.32 -20.32
C SER A 898 31.11 18.61 -20.77
N ALA A 899 30.66 18.71 -22.02
CA ALA A 899 29.84 19.83 -22.46
C ALA A 899 28.43 19.79 -21.88
N LEU A 900 27.88 18.60 -21.63
CA LEU A 900 26.57 18.42 -20.99
C LEU A 900 26.58 18.83 -19.52
N GLU A 901 27.71 18.75 -18.81
CA GLU A 901 27.88 19.23 -17.42
C GLU A 901 27.73 20.76 -17.29
N ARG A 902 28.01 21.51 -18.35
CA ARG A 902 28.07 22.98 -18.31
C ARG A 902 26.71 23.65 -18.52
N HIS A 903 25.66 22.87 -18.75
CA HIS A 903 24.29 23.27 -19.01
C HIS A 903 23.37 22.67 -17.95
#